data_AF-A0A8J3VIM2-F1
#
_entry.id   AF-A0A8J3VIM2-F1
#
_cell.length_a   1.000
_cell.length_b   1.000
_cell.length_c   1.000
_cell.angle_alpha   90.00
_cell.angle_beta   90.00
_cell.angle_gamma   90.00
#
_symmetry.space_group_name_H-M   'P 1'
#
loop_
_entity.id
_entity.type
_entity.pdbx_description
1 polymer ?
#
loop_
_entity_poly.entity_id
_entity_poly.type
_entity_poly.pdbx_seq_one_letter_code
_entity_poly.pdbx_strand_id
1 'polypeptide(L)'
;MYRLLKQRWLYAVAAAMLASALIASVPVSAANGDLVHETDFAAPCGSGIGVGIAFDGEQLWYSCYASSPDLYKANALTGAILASYNVAGGLGALAWDGKRKKIWAGWGGGVGSDGDIRLIDPVSGAGSVVFNATAAATIELDDGLAYDAKDDTLLISPDVSQTIYKYSVAGALLSSFGWHGSGCFNSGVAIGGELLFEGSNGCNHVWVVRRDNFAPVFDFGTGAGGVRDEDLECDSVTFSPKTVMWSVEAYEPRRAVAFEIPPGSCATGGGVDSDGDALLDEWETNGVTIDPDASGPVTPQFVDLPAMGADKNKPDIFLEIDWMGGGAHSHALSNTAIKKVVDAFAASPYVSPTGSVGINMHVDQGPGSIMNFSTNATWGTLSRGNQLAEVANLGTGTPSTYNWSAFDALKNTNFTPTGRTPIFHYVISGHNYDSTTSSGLSRGFGASDLIVSLGSFANSVGTDNQQAGTLMHELGHNLGLKHGGGDHDNYKPNYLSIMNYGFQLDGLIKNGVAGTFDYSRSALASLNENSLSEPAGIGAPGYGTRHWCPASGAYVAVANAGGAIDWNCNGNSTETGVSFDVNNEAGNTTLNGYNDWANITFKGGAIGLAGAAPDLPMETESDTLTVEAAAKIPPLTQFTFTGFFSPVDNPPTVNAVKAGSAIPVKFSLGGNQGLDIFAAGSPYSQQIACDSGAPVDDIEQTVNPGQATLTYDPLTDQYTYVWKTSKPWSGTCRRLTVQFRDGSQQFALFKLK
;
A
#
# COMPACT_ATOMS: atom_id res chain seq x y z
N MET A 1 16.58 -74.97 -7.82
CA MET A 1 16.08 -73.57 -7.91
C MET A 1 15.99 -72.83 -6.56
N TYR A 2 16.47 -73.40 -5.45
CA TYR A 2 16.40 -72.79 -4.10
C TYR A 2 17.74 -72.21 -3.58
N ARG A 3 18.85 -72.40 -4.33
CA ARG A 3 20.20 -71.91 -3.94
C ARG A 3 20.61 -70.57 -4.58
N LEU A 4 19.95 -70.15 -5.67
CA LEU A 4 20.24 -68.88 -6.37
C LEU A 4 19.47 -67.67 -5.80
N LEU A 5 18.40 -67.89 -5.03
CA LEU A 5 17.61 -66.82 -4.39
C LEU A 5 18.21 -66.31 -3.07
N LYS A 6 18.96 -67.15 -2.34
CA LYS A 6 19.61 -66.73 -1.08
C LYS A 6 20.87 -65.88 -1.28
N GLN A 7 21.59 -66.04 -2.40
CA GLN A 7 22.79 -65.24 -2.67
C GLN A 7 22.45 -63.81 -3.13
N ARG A 8 21.33 -63.58 -3.82
CA ARG A 8 20.91 -62.22 -4.23
C ARG A 8 20.37 -61.36 -3.08
N TRP A 9 19.84 -61.99 -2.02
CA TRP A 9 19.38 -61.27 -0.83
C TRP A 9 20.53 -60.82 0.09
N LEU A 10 21.63 -61.58 0.20
CA LEU A 10 22.76 -61.17 1.04
C LEU A 10 23.61 -60.04 0.45
N TYR A 11 23.69 -59.88 -0.88
CA TYR A 11 24.37 -58.73 -1.49
C TYR A 11 23.50 -57.46 -1.53
N ALA A 12 22.17 -57.59 -1.57
CA ALA A 12 21.26 -56.43 -1.50
C ALA A 12 21.21 -55.83 -0.09
N VAL A 13 21.30 -56.65 0.97
CA VAL A 13 21.29 -56.16 2.35
C VAL A 13 22.66 -55.60 2.78
N ALA A 14 23.78 -56.11 2.24
CA ALA A 14 25.11 -55.53 2.51
C ALA A 14 25.36 -54.20 1.77
N ALA A 15 24.79 -54.01 0.57
CA ALA A 15 24.83 -52.72 -0.14
C ALA A 15 23.88 -51.67 0.48
N ALA A 16 22.80 -52.10 1.14
CA ALA A 16 21.89 -51.21 1.87
C ALA A 16 22.38 -50.85 3.30
N MET A 17 23.38 -51.55 3.84
CA MET A 17 23.97 -51.25 5.16
C MET A 17 25.35 -50.57 5.09
N LEU A 18 25.89 -50.32 3.90
CA LEU A 18 27.11 -49.50 3.69
C LEU A 18 26.86 -48.17 2.97
N ALA A 19 25.59 -47.80 2.75
CA ALA A 19 25.17 -46.47 2.29
C ALA A 19 24.52 -45.62 3.40
N SER A 20 24.71 -46.03 4.67
CA SER A 20 24.16 -45.37 5.86
C SER A 20 25.28 -44.92 6.80
N ALA A 21 26.29 -44.23 6.27
CA ALA A 21 27.33 -43.56 7.07
C ALA A 21 28.08 -42.53 6.22
N LEU A 22 27.34 -41.66 5.57
CA LEU A 22 27.78 -40.32 5.15
C LEU A 22 26.51 -39.50 4.95
N ILE A 23 25.75 -39.35 6.04
CA ILE A 23 24.99 -38.13 6.20
C ILE A 23 26.08 -37.07 6.31
N ALA A 24 26.38 -36.39 5.20
CA ALA A 24 26.98 -35.09 5.30
C ALA A 24 26.09 -34.34 6.28
N SER A 25 26.62 -34.02 7.45
CA SER A 25 25.96 -33.11 8.38
C SER A 25 25.65 -31.87 7.55
N VAL A 26 24.40 -31.75 7.13
CA VAL A 26 23.88 -30.48 6.64
C VAL A 26 24.23 -29.51 7.77
N PRO A 27 24.96 -28.41 7.50
CA PRO A 27 25.21 -27.43 8.55
C PRO A 27 23.84 -27.11 9.15
N VAL A 28 23.71 -27.32 10.46
CA VAL A 28 22.53 -26.87 11.21
C VAL A 28 22.45 -25.38 10.91
N SER A 29 21.35 -24.93 10.31
CA SER A 29 21.08 -23.50 10.14
C SER A 29 21.18 -22.87 11.52
N ALA A 30 21.89 -21.75 11.64
CA ALA A 30 22.07 -21.08 12.92
C ALA A 30 20.69 -20.69 13.48
N ALA A 31 20.48 -20.95 14.77
CA ALA A 31 19.22 -20.65 15.45
C ALA A 31 19.27 -19.24 16.05
N ASN A 32 18.10 -18.62 16.25
CA ASN A 32 18.01 -17.35 16.99
C ASN A 32 18.74 -17.48 18.34
N GLY A 33 19.59 -16.51 18.65
CA GLY A 33 20.45 -16.53 19.84
C GLY A 33 21.80 -17.20 19.64
N ASP A 34 22.14 -17.65 18.44
CA ASP A 34 23.49 -18.14 18.16
C ASP A 34 24.51 -17.01 18.27
N LEU A 35 25.64 -17.31 18.92
CA LEU A 35 26.75 -16.37 19.06
C LEU A 35 27.40 -16.12 17.69
N VAL A 36 27.33 -14.88 17.21
CA VAL A 36 27.95 -14.46 15.95
C VAL A 36 29.34 -13.89 16.19
N HIS A 37 29.45 -12.97 17.16
CA HIS A 37 30.69 -12.26 17.44
C HIS A 37 30.72 -11.73 18.88
N GLU A 38 31.93 -11.52 19.39
CA GLU A 38 32.18 -10.91 20.69
C GLU A 38 33.26 -9.85 20.55
N THR A 39 33.00 -8.68 21.13
CA THR A 39 33.87 -7.51 21.07
C THR A 39 34.23 -7.06 22.47
N ASP A 40 35.49 -7.28 22.85
CA ASP A 40 36.08 -6.71 24.07
C ASP A 40 36.40 -5.24 23.84
N PHE A 41 35.86 -4.35 24.69
CA PHE A 41 36.14 -2.93 24.55
C PHE A 41 37.55 -2.59 25.05
N ALA A 42 38.33 -1.89 24.23
CA ALA A 42 39.74 -1.63 24.51
C ALA A 42 39.98 -0.66 25.69
N ALA A 43 38.96 0.09 26.13
CA ALA A 43 39.04 0.98 27.28
C ALA A 43 38.01 0.60 28.37
N PRO A 44 38.46 0.28 29.59
CA PRO A 44 37.57 -0.03 30.69
C PRO A 44 36.92 1.24 31.27
N CYS A 45 35.76 1.08 31.91
CA CYS A 45 35.18 2.12 32.74
C CYS A 45 36.00 2.35 34.01
N GLY A 46 36.15 3.60 34.42
CA GLY A 46 36.88 3.94 35.64
C GLY A 46 36.23 3.36 36.91
N SER A 47 34.91 3.21 36.91
CA SER A 47 34.12 2.56 37.96
C SER A 47 34.16 1.02 37.90
N GLY A 48 34.57 0.45 36.77
CA GLY A 48 34.41 -0.98 36.45
C GLY A 48 33.00 -1.39 36.02
N ILE A 49 32.08 -0.43 35.82
CA ILE A 49 30.69 -0.67 35.45
C ILE A 49 30.30 0.20 34.26
N GLY A 50 29.58 -0.36 33.29
CA GLY A 50 28.93 0.37 32.20
C GLY A 50 27.90 -0.50 31.50
N VAL A 51 26.67 0.00 31.37
CA VAL A 51 25.51 -0.80 30.94
C VAL A 51 24.98 -0.46 29.56
N GLY A 52 25.29 0.72 29.00
CA GLY A 52 24.65 1.16 27.78
C GLY A 52 25.40 0.78 26.51
N ILE A 53 24.64 0.47 25.45
CA ILE A 53 25.15 0.21 24.11
C ILE A 53 24.27 0.89 23.05
N ALA A 54 24.88 1.48 22.02
CA ALA A 54 24.16 1.98 20.86
C ALA A 54 24.97 1.73 19.57
N PHE A 55 24.30 1.71 18.43
CA PHE A 55 24.88 1.41 17.12
C PHE A 55 24.44 2.47 16.12
N ASP A 56 25.40 3.21 15.59
CA ASP A 56 25.09 4.34 14.70
C ASP A 56 24.88 3.94 13.23
N GLY A 57 24.85 2.64 12.95
CA GLY A 57 24.86 2.06 11.60
C GLY A 57 26.26 1.68 11.11
N GLU A 58 27.32 2.00 11.88
CA GLU A 58 28.70 1.69 11.50
C GLU A 58 29.56 1.26 12.69
N GLN A 59 29.41 1.93 13.84
CA GLN A 59 30.27 1.76 15.01
C GLN A 59 29.42 1.61 16.28
N LEU A 60 29.98 0.90 17.26
CA LEU A 60 29.37 0.78 18.58
C LEU A 60 29.71 1.98 19.44
N TRP A 61 28.76 2.33 20.29
CA TRP A 61 28.88 3.31 21.36
C TRP A 61 28.59 2.59 22.66
N TYR A 62 29.35 2.93 23.70
CA TYR A 62 29.09 2.38 25.03
C TYR A 62 29.28 3.45 26.10
N SER A 63 28.51 3.31 27.17
CA SER A 63 28.54 4.23 28.31
C SER A 63 29.31 3.67 29.50
N CYS A 64 29.76 4.55 30.39
CA CYS A 64 30.36 4.14 31.66
C CYS A 64 29.65 4.81 32.83
N TYR A 65 29.27 4.00 33.81
CA TYR A 65 28.66 4.46 35.05
C TYR A 65 29.68 5.24 35.88
N ALA A 66 29.27 6.38 36.46
CA ALA A 66 30.06 7.19 37.40
C ALA A 66 31.55 7.36 37.01
N SER A 67 31.83 7.58 35.72
CA SER A 67 33.17 7.56 35.12
C SER A 67 33.48 8.83 34.33
N SER A 68 34.75 9.05 34.01
CA SER A 68 35.19 10.08 33.07
C SER A 68 36.45 9.57 32.37
N PRO A 69 36.44 9.35 31.04
CA PRO A 69 35.30 9.43 30.11
C PRO A 69 34.11 8.51 30.44
N ASP A 70 32.91 8.97 30.14
CA ASP A 70 31.62 8.28 30.37
C ASP A 70 30.92 7.84 29.08
N LEU A 71 31.43 8.24 27.91
CA LEU A 71 30.95 7.78 26.60
C LEU A 71 32.14 7.47 25.70
N TYR A 72 32.09 6.35 25.01
CA TYR A 72 33.10 5.96 24.03
C TYR A 72 32.44 5.55 22.72
N LYS A 73 33.12 5.87 21.62
CA LYS A 73 32.88 5.31 20.30
C LYS A 73 33.93 4.23 20.04
N ALA A 74 33.51 3.03 19.68
CA ALA A 74 34.40 1.91 19.46
C ALA A 74 34.09 1.19 18.14
N ASN A 75 35.12 0.59 17.57
CA ASN A 75 34.95 -0.23 16.40
C ASN A 75 34.14 -1.50 16.71
N ALA A 76 33.06 -1.74 15.96
CA ALA A 76 32.11 -2.82 16.26
C ALA A 76 32.75 -4.22 16.28
N LEU A 77 33.80 -4.46 15.49
CA LEU A 77 34.46 -5.77 15.38
C LEU A 77 35.66 -5.94 16.32
N THR A 78 36.40 -4.85 16.57
CA THR A 78 37.69 -4.93 17.28
C THR A 78 37.67 -4.30 18.67
N GLY A 79 36.64 -3.54 19.00
CA GLY A 79 36.52 -2.80 20.27
C GLY A 79 37.51 -1.65 20.40
N ALA A 80 38.27 -1.34 19.34
CA ALA A 80 39.24 -0.26 19.33
C ALA A 80 38.54 1.10 19.48
N ILE A 81 39.05 1.94 20.40
CA ILE A 81 38.45 3.25 20.68
C ILE A 81 38.73 4.22 19.54
N LEU A 82 37.66 4.80 19.00
CA LEU A 82 37.67 5.79 17.94
C LEU A 82 37.50 7.21 18.50
N ALA A 83 36.72 7.35 19.58
CA ALA A 83 36.53 8.60 20.30
C ALA A 83 36.10 8.34 21.75
N SER A 84 36.29 9.32 22.62
CA SER A 84 35.84 9.29 24.01
C SER A 84 35.42 10.68 24.45
N TYR A 85 34.36 10.77 25.26
CA TYR A 85 33.77 12.04 25.69
C TYR A 85 33.52 12.07 27.19
N ASN A 86 33.55 13.28 27.75
CA ASN A 86 33.14 13.57 29.12
C ASN A 86 31.82 14.35 29.04
N VAL A 87 30.70 13.69 29.33
CA VAL A 87 29.36 14.23 29.16
C VAL A 87 28.82 14.74 30.49
N ALA A 88 28.75 13.87 31.50
CA ALA A 88 28.14 14.15 32.80
C ALA A 88 28.91 13.55 33.99
N GLY A 89 30.00 12.81 33.75
CA GLY A 89 30.70 12.06 34.80
C GLY A 89 30.03 10.72 35.11
N GLY A 90 29.21 10.20 34.19
CA GLY A 90 28.44 8.97 34.31
C GLY A 90 27.25 8.95 33.36
N LEU A 91 27.03 7.82 32.68
CA LEU A 91 25.89 7.57 31.79
C LEU A 91 25.41 6.13 31.96
N GLY A 92 24.10 5.90 31.84
CA GLY A 92 23.46 4.59 31.86
C GLY A 92 23.25 4.04 30.44
N ALA A 93 22.12 3.38 30.22
CA ALA A 93 21.65 2.87 28.94
C ALA A 93 21.80 3.88 27.78
N LEU A 94 22.00 3.39 26.56
CA LEU A 94 22.12 4.21 25.36
C LEU A 94 21.09 3.79 24.31
N ALA A 95 20.70 4.70 23.44
CA ALA A 95 19.95 4.37 22.23
C ALA A 95 20.35 5.28 21.08
N TRP A 96 20.50 4.71 19.89
CA TRP A 96 20.71 5.52 18.69
C TRP A 96 19.40 6.11 18.16
N ASP A 97 19.33 7.44 18.06
CA ASP A 97 18.25 8.16 17.39
C ASP A 97 18.56 8.24 15.88
N GLY A 98 18.00 7.31 15.11
CA GLY A 98 18.20 7.24 13.67
C GLY A 98 17.67 8.46 12.92
N LYS A 99 16.68 9.17 13.48
CA LYS A 99 16.02 10.34 12.88
C LYS A 99 16.85 11.61 13.07
N ARG A 100 17.37 11.84 14.27
CA ARG A 100 18.16 13.02 14.64
C ARG A 100 19.66 12.82 14.44
N LYS A 101 20.11 11.57 14.26
CA LYS A 101 21.52 11.15 14.26
C LYS A 101 22.21 11.57 15.57
N LYS A 102 21.59 11.21 16.68
CA LYS A 102 22.01 11.55 18.05
C LYS A 102 21.92 10.34 18.97
N ILE A 103 22.52 10.42 20.15
CA ILE A 103 22.48 9.35 21.15
C ILE A 103 21.59 9.81 22.30
N TRP A 104 20.53 9.05 22.58
CA TRP A 104 19.83 9.16 23.86
C TRP A 104 20.64 8.40 24.91
N ALA A 105 20.74 8.96 26.10
CA ALA A 105 21.44 8.32 27.22
C ALA A 105 20.65 8.47 28.51
N GLY A 106 20.49 7.36 29.21
CA GLY A 106 19.92 7.29 30.55
C GLY A 106 20.90 7.75 31.62
N TRP A 107 20.38 7.84 32.84
CA TRP A 107 21.16 8.18 34.02
C TRP A 107 22.07 7.02 34.43
N GLY A 108 23.32 7.33 34.81
CA GLY A 108 24.27 6.35 35.31
C GLY A 108 25.33 6.98 36.19
N GLY A 109 24.88 7.65 37.25
CA GLY A 109 25.74 8.38 38.17
C GLY A 109 26.34 9.67 37.57
N GLY A 110 27.14 10.38 38.36
CA GLY A 110 27.76 11.65 37.94
C GLY A 110 26.92 12.89 38.29
N VAL A 111 26.85 13.87 37.40
CA VAL A 111 26.16 15.15 37.59
C VAL A 111 24.73 15.08 37.05
N GLY A 112 23.73 15.25 37.93
CA GLY A 112 22.30 15.17 37.57
C GLY A 112 21.49 14.46 38.63
N SER A 113 20.42 13.78 38.24
CA SER A 113 19.52 13.03 39.13
C SER A 113 18.99 11.77 38.47
N ASP A 114 18.60 10.79 39.28
CA ASP A 114 18.00 9.53 38.81
C ASP A 114 16.85 9.78 37.83
N GLY A 115 16.85 9.04 36.72
CA GLY A 115 15.92 9.18 35.60
C GLY A 115 16.21 10.33 34.64
N ASP A 116 17.30 11.09 34.80
CA ASP A 116 17.69 12.11 33.82
C ASP A 116 17.97 11.46 32.45
N ILE A 117 17.20 11.85 31.43
CA ILE A 117 17.41 11.45 30.05
C ILE A 117 18.11 12.56 29.29
N ARG A 118 19.24 12.22 28.65
CA ARG A 118 20.09 13.14 27.91
C ARG A 118 20.02 12.87 26.41
N LEU A 119 20.19 13.94 25.63
CA LEU A 119 20.39 13.84 24.20
C LEU A 119 21.78 14.37 23.85
N ILE A 120 22.61 13.48 23.33
CA ILE A 120 24.03 13.70 23.08
C ILE A 120 24.27 13.90 21.59
N ASP A 121 25.02 14.95 21.26
CA ASP A 121 25.60 15.14 19.93
C ASP A 121 26.84 14.26 19.78
N PRO A 122 26.84 13.25 18.88
CA PRO A 122 27.94 12.29 18.74
C PRO A 122 29.21 12.92 18.15
N VAL A 123 29.12 14.12 17.55
CA VAL A 123 30.28 14.82 16.98
C VAL A 123 31.02 15.60 18.06
N SER A 124 30.29 16.29 18.93
CA SER A 124 30.89 17.17 19.95
C SER A 124 31.00 16.52 21.34
N GLY A 125 30.23 15.46 21.60
CA GLY A 125 30.06 14.88 22.94
C GLY A 125 29.20 15.74 23.87
N ALA A 126 28.59 16.82 23.38
CA ALA A 126 27.73 17.67 24.19
C ALA A 126 26.39 16.97 24.45
N GLY A 127 26.04 16.77 25.72
CA GLY A 127 24.80 16.12 26.15
C GLY A 127 24.06 16.87 27.25
N SER A 128 22.89 17.42 26.94
CA SER A 128 22.02 18.08 27.92
C SER A 128 20.90 17.16 28.38
N VAL A 129 20.49 17.30 29.64
CA VAL A 129 19.25 16.69 30.13
C VAL A 129 18.08 17.30 29.37
N VAL A 130 17.26 16.46 28.75
CA VAL A 130 16.04 16.85 28.03
C VAL A 130 14.84 16.79 28.95
N PHE A 131 14.73 15.72 29.74
CA PHE A 131 13.70 15.53 30.75
C PHE A 131 14.17 14.57 31.85
N ASN A 132 13.38 14.45 32.91
CA ASN A 132 13.58 13.47 33.97
C ASN A 132 12.42 12.48 33.99
N ALA A 133 12.72 11.19 33.80
CA ALA A 133 11.80 10.07 33.73
C ALA A 133 11.42 9.56 35.13
N THR A 134 10.87 10.43 35.98
CA THR A 134 10.57 10.14 37.41
C THR A 134 9.86 8.79 37.68
N ALA A 135 9.00 8.30 36.79
CA ALA A 135 8.32 7.01 37.00
C ALA A 135 9.22 5.79 36.73
N ALA A 136 10.28 5.98 35.94
CA ALA A 136 11.31 4.99 35.63
C ALA A 136 12.53 5.09 36.57
N ALA A 137 12.62 6.16 37.37
CA ALA A 137 13.71 6.39 38.33
C ALA A 137 13.58 5.48 39.56
N THR A 138 13.78 4.16 39.40
CA THR A 138 13.62 3.17 40.47
C THR A 138 14.92 2.87 41.22
N ILE A 139 16.07 3.00 40.56
CA ILE A 139 17.42 2.89 41.14
C ILE A 139 18.42 3.79 40.36
N GLU A 140 19.61 4.03 40.93
CA GLU A 140 20.65 4.99 40.45
C GLU A 140 21.25 4.67 39.05
N LEU A 141 20.63 3.80 38.26
CA LEU A 141 21.06 3.35 36.94
C LEU A 141 19.86 2.98 36.06
N ASP A 142 19.80 3.57 34.86
CA ASP A 142 18.94 3.10 33.78
C ASP A 142 19.72 2.04 32.98
N ASP A 143 19.19 0.81 32.90
CA ASP A 143 19.87 -0.32 32.22
C ASP A 143 19.53 -0.39 30.74
N GLY A 144 18.25 -0.28 30.37
CA GLY A 144 17.81 -0.38 28.98
C GLY A 144 17.14 0.89 28.47
N LEU A 145 17.50 1.27 27.25
CA LEU A 145 16.91 2.41 26.56
C LEU A 145 16.75 2.09 25.08
N ALA A 146 15.56 2.32 24.53
CA ALA A 146 15.35 2.19 23.09
C ALA A 146 14.64 3.43 22.54
N TYR A 147 15.08 3.88 21.36
CA TYR A 147 14.37 4.89 20.59
C TYR A 147 13.43 4.23 19.60
N ASP A 148 12.17 4.68 19.56
CA ASP A 148 11.17 4.24 18.60
C ASP A 148 10.89 5.38 17.61
N ALA A 149 11.36 5.21 16.37
CA ALA A 149 11.22 6.22 15.34
C ALA A 149 9.78 6.33 14.81
N LYS A 150 8.94 5.30 15.03
CA LYS A 150 7.55 5.23 14.52
C LYS A 150 6.70 6.37 15.05
N ASP A 151 6.78 6.63 16.36
CA ASP A 151 5.99 7.66 17.03
C ASP A 151 6.84 8.65 17.83
N ASP A 152 8.16 8.64 17.61
CA ASP A 152 9.12 9.55 18.21
C ASP A 152 9.11 9.48 19.75
N THR A 153 9.30 8.26 20.25
CA THR A 153 9.24 7.94 21.69
C THR A 153 10.48 7.20 22.18
N LEU A 154 10.60 7.10 23.50
CA LEU A 154 11.64 6.34 24.19
C LEU A 154 10.99 5.27 25.05
N LEU A 155 11.49 4.04 24.94
CA LEU A 155 11.23 2.98 25.91
C LEU A 155 12.37 2.96 26.92
N ILE A 156 12.02 2.99 28.19
CA ILE A 156 12.95 3.00 29.31
C ILE A 156 12.66 1.76 30.14
N SER A 157 13.70 0.97 30.34
CA SER A 157 13.71 -0.25 31.12
C SER A 157 14.62 -0.02 32.33
N PRO A 158 14.03 0.27 33.51
CA PRO A 158 14.82 0.45 34.71
C PRO A 158 15.45 -0.87 35.15
N ASP A 159 16.59 -0.79 35.82
CA ASP A 159 17.24 -1.96 36.38
C ASP A 159 16.35 -2.66 37.44
N VAL A 160 16.40 -4.00 37.43
CA VAL A 160 15.66 -4.93 38.30
C VAL A 160 14.15 -4.64 38.37
N SER A 161 13.54 -4.19 37.27
CA SER A 161 12.12 -3.88 37.20
C SER A 161 11.31 -5.04 36.60
N GLN A 162 9.98 -4.90 36.62
CA GLN A 162 9.07 -5.72 35.80
C GLN A 162 8.21 -4.83 34.89
N THR A 163 8.53 -3.54 34.83
CA THR A 163 7.77 -2.53 34.11
C THR A 163 8.69 -1.79 33.16
N ILE A 164 8.27 -1.71 31.91
CA ILE A 164 8.88 -0.88 30.87
C ILE A 164 8.00 0.35 30.69
N TYR A 165 8.62 1.52 30.56
CA TYR A 165 7.93 2.81 30.46
C TYR A 165 8.13 3.41 29.08
N LYS A 166 7.06 3.95 28.48
CA LYS A 166 7.13 4.67 27.21
C LYS A 166 6.92 6.15 27.44
N TYR A 167 7.90 6.95 27.05
CA TYR A 167 7.89 8.41 27.14
C TYR A 167 7.91 9.04 25.75
N SER A 168 7.28 10.19 25.59
CA SER A 168 7.60 11.06 24.45
C SER A 168 9.03 11.57 24.58
N VAL A 169 9.68 11.91 23.46
CA VAL A 169 11.01 12.56 23.48
C VAL A 169 11.03 13.92 24.20
N ALA A 170 9.85 14.48 24.53
CA ALA A 170 9.69 15.68 25.35
C ALA A 170 9.49 15.38 26.86
N GLY A 171 9.47 14.11 27.25
CA GLY A 171 9.39 13.66 28.64
C GLY A 171 7.98 13.44 29.20
N ALA A 172 6.95 13.41 28.36
CA ALA A 172 5.62 13.03 28.82
C ALA A 172 5.52 11.49 28.91
N LEU A 173 5.17 10.95 30.08
CA LEU A 173 4.86 9.53 30.23
C LEU A 173 3.58 9.21 29.44
N LEU A 174 3.69 8.33 28.45
CA LEU A 174 2.59 7.95 27.57
C LEU A 174 1.91 6.67 28.05
N SER A 175 2.71 5.67 28.43
CA SER A 175 2.22 4.38 28.92
C SER A 175 3.30 3.64 29.69
N SER A 176 2.90 2.55 30.34
CA SER A 176 3.80 1.56 30.94
C SER A 176 3.19 0.18 30.78
N PHE A 177 4.01 -0.84 30.63
CA PHE A 177 3.57 -2.22 30.46
C PHE A 177 4.50 -3.19 31.17
N GLY A 178 3.98 -4.38 31.44
CA GLY A 178 4.74 -5.45 32.10
C GLY A 178 5.73 -6.05 31.11
N TRP A 179 6.96 -6.26 31.58
CA TRP A 179 7.97 -7.07 30.90
C TRP A 179 7.44 -8.50 30.67
N HIS A 180 7.70 -9.07 29.49
CA HIS A 180 7.15 -10.37 29.12
C HIS A 180 7.91 -11.55 29.77
N GLY A 181 9.15 -11.34 30.18
CA GLY A 181 9.98 -12.40 30.75
C GLY A 181 9.46 -12.98 32.06
N SER A 182 10.08 -14.09 32.48
CA SER A 182 9.68 -14.79 33.70
C SER A 182 10.88 -15.23 34.54
N GLY A 183 10.73 -15.25 35.86
CA GLY A 183 11.75 -15.75 36.80
C GLY A 183 12.94 -14.81 37.03
N CYS A 184 12.93 -13.61 36.45
CA CYS A 184 13.97 -12.59 36.56
C CYS A 184 13.37 -11.18 36.55
N PHE A 185 14.14 -10.18 36.11
CA PHE A 185 13.73 -8.79 35.93
C PHE A 185 14.22 -8.27 34.56
N ASN A 186 13.59 -7.22 34.04
CA ASN A 186 14.06 -6.56 32.82
C ASN A 186 15.35 -5.78 33.08
N SER A 187 16.10 -5.54 32.01
CA SER A 187 17.32 -4.73 32.01
C SER A 187 17.41 -4.04 30.66
N GLY A 188 17.83 -4.70 29.59
CA GLY A 188 17.93 -4.11 28.24
C GLY A 188 16.63 -4.08 27.43
N VAL A 189 16.51 -3.09 26.52
CA VAL A 189 15.44 -3.03 25.52
C VAL A 189 15.95 -2.52 24.18
N ALA A 190 15.46 -3.07 23.06
CA ALA A 190 15.81 -2.60 21.72
C ALA A 190 14.63 -2.67 20.75
N ILE A 191 14.60 -1.74 19.79
CA ILE A 191 13.66 -1.78 18.66
C ILE A 191 14.32 -2.48 17.48
N GLY A 192 13.68 -3.56 17.00
CA GLY A 192 14.07 -4.27 15.77
C GLY A 192 13.04 -4.09 14.66
N GLY A 193 12.60 -2.85 14.45
CA GLY A 193 11.55 -2.50 13.49
C GLY A 193 10.19 -2.62 14.14
N GLU A 194 9.40 -3.64 13.77
CA GLU A 194 8.09 -3.91 14.36
C GLU A 194 8.13 -4.81 15.62
N LEU A 195 9.34 -5.17 16.05
CA LEU A 195 9.57 -6.00 17.23
C LEU A 195 10.22 -5.16 18.34
N LEU A 196 9.87 -5.50 19.58
CA LEU A 196 10.53 -5.03 20.79
C LEU A 196 11.26 -6.24 21.40
N PHE A 197 12.56 -6.08 21.60
CA PHE A 197 13.42 -7.05 22.26
C PHE A 197 13.60 -6.63 23.71
N GLU A 198 13.42 -7.56 24.63
CA GLU A 198 13.40 -7.32 26.08
C GLU A 198 14.42 -8.25 26.75
N GLY A 199 15.56 -7.69 27.15
CA GLY A 199 16.64 -8.39 27.83
C GLY A 199 16.36 -8.62 29.32
N SER A 200 16.98 -9.65 29.89
CA SER A 200 16.95 -9.90 31.34
C SER A 200 18.21 -9.44 32.04
N ASN A 201 18.02 -8.96 33.27
CA ASN A 201 19.12 -8.72 34.19
C ASN A 201 19.81 -10.04 34.58
N GLY A 202 20.88 -10.40 33.87
CA GLY A 202 21.78 -11.51 34.22
C GLY A 202 21.17 -12.91 34.21
N CYS A 203 19.97 -13.07 33.64
CA CYS A 203 19.36 -14.39 33.40
C CYS A 203 19.66 -14.94 32.00
N ASN A 204 20.43 -14.19 31.22
CA ASN A 204 20.99 -14.56 29.93
C ASN A 204 19.92 -15.02 28.94
N HIS A 205 18.92 -14.16 28.74
CA HIS A 205 17.74 -14.46 27.94
C HIS A 205 17.08 -13.17 27.46
N VAL A 206 16.59 -13.20 26.21
CA VAL A 206 15.87 -12.10 25.56
C VAL A 206 14.50 -12.60 25.11
N TRP A 207 13.45 -11.85 25.43
CA TRP A 207 12.08 -12.08 24.98
C TRP A 207 11.74 -11.09 23.88
N VAL A 208 10.97 -11.53 22.88
CA VAL A 208 10.62 -10.70 21.73
C VAL A 208 9.12 -10.62 21.58
N VAL A 209 8.61 -9.40 21.59
CA VAL A 209 7.19 -9.09 21.46
C VAL A 209 6.94 -8.18 20.26
N ARG A 210 5.68 -8.11 19.82
CA ARG A 210 5.23 -7.10 18.84
C ARG A 210 5.29 -5.71 19.44
N ARG A 211 5.79 -4.72 18.69
CA ARG A 211 5.89 -3.33 19.17
C ARG A 211 4.55 -2.65 19.44
N ASP A 212 3.49 -3.07 18.77
CA ASP A 212 2.19 -2.39 18.76
C ASP A 212 1.20 -2.93 19.80
N ASN A 213 1.25 -4.23 20.09
CA ASN A 213 0.33 -4.89 21.02
C ASN A 213 1.01 -5.77 22.08
N PHE A 214 2.35 -5.85 22.08
CA PHE A 214 3.16 -6.63 23.02
C PHE A 214 2.84 -8.13 23.04
N ALA A 215 2.24 -8.65 21.96
CA ALA A 215 2.03 -10.08 21.82
C ALA A 215 3.38 -10.80 21.64
N PRO A 216 3.62 -11.94 22.30
CA PRO A 216 4.88 -12.68 22.19
C PRO A 216 5.09 -13.21 20.77
N VAL A 217 6.34 -13.19 20.32
CA VAL A 217 6.71 -13.68 18.98
C VAL A 217 7.67 -14.85 19.09
N PHE A 218 8.83 -14.63 19.73
CA PHE A 218 9.84 -15.65 20.02
C PHE A 218 10.71 -15.19 21.19
N ASP A 219 11.66 -16.03 21.59
CA ASP A 219 12.64 -15.75 22.62
C ASP A 219 13.92 -16.55 22.35
N PHE A 220 15.04 -16.14 22.94
CA PHE A 220 16.31 -16.84 22.80
C PHE A 220 17.22 -16.64 24.03
N GLY A 221 18.05 -17.65 24.30
CA GLY A 221 19.03 -17.59 25.37
C GLY A 221 20.33 -16.92 24.92
N THR A 222 20.91 -16.07 25.77
CA THR A 222 22.22 -15.40 25.55
C THR A 222 23.33 -16.03 26.40
N GLY A 223 23.04 -17.16 27.06
CA GLY A 223 23.96 -17.86 27.96
C GLY A 223 25.23 -18.40 27.30
N ALA A 224 25.23 -18.62 25.98
CA ALA A 224 26.43 -18.97 25.22
C ALA A 224 27.45 -17.83 25.18
N GLY A 225 26.97 -16.58 25.17
CA GLY A 225 27.80 -15.40 25.37
C GLY A 225 28.24 -15.29 26.82
N GLY A 226 27.33 -15.51 27.77
CA GLY A 226 27.60 -15.33 29.21
C GLY A 226 27.53 -13.86 29.63
N VAL A 227 26.71 -13.07 28.92
CA VAL A 227 26.48 -11.64 29.17
C VAL A 227 25.23 -11.45 30.01
N ARG A 228 25.25 -10.42 30.85
CA ARG A 228 24.04 -9.83 31.41
C ARG A 228 23.42 -8.96 30.32
N ASP A 229 22.14 -9.14 29.99
CA ASP A 229 21.49 -8.40 28.89
C ASP A 229 21.10 -6.99 29.35
N GLU A 230 22.11 -6.18 29.69
CA GLU A 230 21.96 -4.91 30.40
C GLU A 230 21.34 -3.85 29.51
N ASP A 231 21.85 -3.72 28.30
CA ASP A 231 21.26 -2.92 27.24
C ASP A 231 21.36 -3.68 25.91
N LEU A 232 20.47 -3.34 24.98
CA LEU A 232 20.34 -4.04 23.71
C LEU A 232 20.38 -3.04 22.56
N GLU A 233 20.93 -3.43 21.42
CA GLU A 233 20.87 -2.59 20.22
C GLU A 233 20.93 -3.42 18.94
N CYS A 234 20.20 -2.96 17.93
CA CYS A 234 20.07 -3.69 16.68
C CYS A 234 21.18 -3.37 15.68
N ASP A 235 21.69 -4.39 14.99
CA ASP A 235 22.67 -4.23 13.91
C ASP A 235 22.36 -5.15 12.72
N SER A 236 21.91 -4.54 11.61
CA SER A 236 21.62 -5.19 10.34
C SER A 236 22.76 -5.08 9.32
N VAL A 237 23.88 -4.46 9.69
CA VAL A 237 24.90 -3.98 8.74
C VAL A 237 26.22 -4.76 8.91
N THR A 238 26.75 -4.86 10.12
CA THR A 238 28.13 -5.31 10.38
C THR A 238 28.36 -6.76 9.93
N PHE A 239 27.35 -7.63 10.07
CA PHE A 239 27.45 -9.06 9.79
C PHE A 239 26.59 -9.52 8.62
N SER A 240 26.09 -8.60 7.80
CA SER A 240 25.22 -8.88 6.66
C SER A 240 25.77 -10.05 5.80
N PRO A 241 24.95 -11.05 5.42
CA PRO A 241 23.48 -11.08 5.50
C PRO A 241 22.88 -11.42 6.88
N LYS A 242 23.70 -11.72 7.89
CA LYS A 242 23.19 -11.94 9.24
C LYS A 242 22.79 -10.62 9.87
N THR A 243 21.64 -10.62 10.53
CA THR A 243 21.22 -9.56 11.45
C THR A 243 21.52 -10.01 12.86
N VAL A 244 21.94 -9.07 13.71
CA VAL A 244 22.28 -9.39 15.11
C VAL A 244 21.62 -8.42 16.06
N MET A 245 21.36 -8.91 17.26
CA MET A 245 21.11 -8.10 18.44
C MET A 245 22.40 -8.04 19.26
N TRP A 246 22.92 -6.84 19.46
CA TRP A 246 23.99 -6.61 20.42
C TRP A 246 23.41 -6.63 21.83
N SER A 247 24.12 -7.29 22.73
CA SER A 247 23.87 -7.29 24.18
C SER A 247 25.18 -6.95 24.88
N VAL A 248 25.15 -6.06 25.87
CA VAL A 248 26.35 -5.56 26.54
C VAL A 248 26.43 -6.02 27.99
N GLU A 249 27.60 -6.49 28.38
CA GLU A 249 27.91 -6.87 29.76
C GLU A 249 28.12 -5.63 30.65
N ALA A 250 27.67 -5.65 31.91
CA ALA A 250 27.85 -4.55 32.85
C ALA A 250 29.30 -4.39 33.33
N TYR A 251 29.99 -5.51 33.57
CA TYR A 251 31.24 -5.53 34.33
C TYR A 251 32.49 -5.77 33.46
N GLU A 252 33.64 -5.27 33.94
CA GLU A 252 34.92 -5.45 33.26
C GLU A 252 35.39 -6.93 33.23
N PRO A 253 36.00 -7.43 32.12
CA PRO A 253 36.57 -6.72 30.97
C PRO A 253 35.54 -6.45 29.86
N ARG A 254 34.80 -5.36 29.94
CA ARG A 254 33.47 -5.21 29.37
C ARG A 254 33.43 -5.54 27.88
N ARG A 255 32.38 -6.26 27.49
CA ARG A 255 32.20 -6.75 26.13
C ARG A 255 30.80 -6.53 25.61
N ALA A 256 30.71 -6.36 24.29
CA ALA A 256 29.47 -6.45 23.54
C ALA A 256 29.44 -7.80 22.81
N VAL A 257 28.30 -8.49 22.86
CA VAL A 257 28.11 -9.79 22.23
C VAL A 257 26.97 -9.71 21.23
N ALA A 258 27.23 -10.13 20.00
CA ALA A 258 26.28 -10.16 18.92
C ALA A 258 25.63 -11.55 18.84
N PHE A 259 24.31 -11.58 19.02
CA PHE A 259 23.49 -12.78 18.86
C PHE A 259 22.71 -12.70 17.56
N GLU A 260 22.72 -13.79 16.79
CA GLU A 260 21.95 -13.89 15.56
C GLU A 260 20.46 -13.77 15.86
N ILE A 261 19.78 -12.90 15.13
CA ILE A 261 18.32 -12.76 15.15
C ILE A 261 17.80 -13.03 13.74
N PRO A 262 16.48 -13.24 13.55
CA PRO A 262 15.94 -13.49 12.23
C PRO A 262 16.35 -12.39 11.22
N PRO A 263 16.84 -12.74 10.03
CA PRO A 263 17.12 -11.76 8.99
C PRO A 263 15.91 -10.87 8.68
N GLY A 264 16.17 -9.57 8.63
CA GLY A 264 15.17 -8.51 8.47
C GLY A 264 14.46 -8.08 9.76
N SER A 265 14.54 -8.83 10.86
CA SER A 265 13.88 -8.46 12.13
C SER A 265 14.62 -7.38 12.93
N CYS A 266 15.44 -6.60 12.24
CA CYS A 266 16.29 -5.58 12.80
C CYS A 266 16.03 -4.26 12.09
N ALA A 267 16.01 -3.17 12.84
CA ALA A 267 15.86 -1.85 12.28
C ALA A 267 16.75 -0.86 13.03
N THR A 268 17.86 -0.48 12.41
CA THR A 268 18.88 0.35 13.04
C THR A 268 18.30 1.72 13.39
N GLY A 269 18.65 2.25 14.56
CA GLY A 269 18.26 3.61 14.97
C GLY A 269 16.75 3.79 15.20
N GLY A 270 16.08 2.74 15.65
CA GLY A 270 14.67 2.77 16.03
C GLY A 270 13.67 2.48 14.92
N GLY A 271 14.14 2.02 13.76
CA GLY A 271 13.29 1.66 12.62
C GLY A 271 12.56 2.83 11.99
N VAL A 272 13.36 3.74 11.40
CA VAL A 272 12.85 4.89 10.66
C VAL A 272 12.11 4.44 9.40
N ASP A 273 10.89 4.94 9.25
CA ASP A 273 10.03 4.87 8.07
C ASP A 273 9.57 6.32 7.83
N SER A 274 10.21 6.99 6.87
CA SER A 274 10.07 8.42 6.68
C SER A 274 8.76 8.80 5.97
N ASP A 275 8.26 7.96 5.07
CA ASP A 275 7.08 8.24 4.25
C ASP A 275 5.81 7.48 4.67
N GLY A 276 5.92 6.61 5.68
CA GLY A 276 4.82 5.99 6.39
C GLY A 276 4.17 4.83 5.65
N ASP A 277 4.91 4.17 4.75
CA ASP A 277 4.41 3.04 3.95
C ASP A 277 4.65 1.67 4.61
N ALA A 278 5.20 1.65 5.83
CA ALA A 278 5.58 0.48 6.61
C ALA A 278 6.81 -0.28 6.10
N LEU A 279 7.51 0.23 5.09
CA LEU A 279 8.86 -0.18 4.74
C LEU A 279 9.86 0.72 5.48
N LEU A 280 10.99 0.14 5.86
CA LEU A 280 12.02 0.90 6.58
C LEU A 280 12.90 1.64 5.58
N ASP A 281 13.29 2.88 5.91
CA ASP A 281 14.22 3.70 5.12
C ASP A 281 15.48 2.91 4.71
N GLU A 282 15.98 2.07 5.63
CA GLU A 282 17.16 1.25 5.40
C GLU A 282 16.94 0.14 4.37
N TRP A 283 15.73 -0.43 4.32
CA TRP A 283 15.36 -1.44 3.32
C TRP A 283 15.23 -0.80 1.94
N GLU A 284 14.59 0.36 1.85
CA GLU A 284 14.39 1.07 0.60
C GLU A 284 15.70 1.67 0.04
N THR A 285 16.67 1.95 0.92
CA THR A 285 17.98 2.49 0.52
C THR A 285 18.99 1.40 0.16
N ASN A 286 18.97 0.25 0.86
CA ASN A 286 20.03 -0.76 0.76
C ASN A 286 19.55 -2.15 0.30
N GLY A 287 18.23 -2.35 0.20
CA GLY A 287 17.63 -3.68 0.15
C GLY A 287 17.65 -4.36 1.52
N VAL A 288 17.03 -5.53 1.61
CA VAL A 288 16.93 -6.30 2.85
C VAL A 288 17.13 -7.79 2.60
N THR A 289 17.82 -8.47 3.52
CA THR A 289 17.88 -9.93 3.52
C THR A 289 16.82 -10.48 4.46
N ILE A 290 15.90 -11.28 3.93
CA ILE A 290 14.81 -11.91 4.67
C ILE A 290 15.06 -13.40 4.73
N ASP A 291 14.88 -13.99 5.91
CA ASP A 291 14.86 -15.43 6.07
C ASP A 291 13.40 -15.91 6.04
N PRO A 292 12.97 -16.59 4.96
CA PRO A 292 11.57 -16.93 4.78
C PRO A 292 11.11 -18.14 5.62
N ASP A 293 12.02 -19.00 6.10
CA ASP A 293 11.67 -20.18 6.90
C ASP A 293 12.53 -20.39 8.15
N ALA A 294 13.35 -19.41 8.50
CA ALA A 294 14.21 -19.35 9.69
C ALA A 294 15.19 -20.53 9.77
N SER A 295 14.80 -21.60 10.47
CA SER A 295 15.62 -22.81 10.60
C SER A 295 15.29 -23.87 9.55
N GLY A 296 14.45 -23.54 8.56
CA GLY A 296 14.06 -24.42 7.48
C GLY A 296 15.12 -24.54 6.37
N PRO A 297 14.81 -25.27 5.29
CA PRO A 297 15.73 -25.51 4.19
C PRO A 297 15.92 -24.33 3.22
N VAL A 298 15.09 -23.29 3.27
CA VAL A 298 15.20 -22.15 2.36
C VAL A 298 16.25 -21.18 2.88
N THR A 299 17.28 -20.91 2.08
CA THR A 299 18.32 -19.96 2.46
C THR A 299 17.76 -18.53 2.51
N PRO A 300 18.34 -17.63 3.34
CA PRO A 300 17.98 -16.22 3.33
C PRO A 300 18.04 -15.60 1.92
N GLN A 301 17.07 -14.74 1.63
CA GLN A 301 16.86 -14.12 0.33
C GLN A 301 17.07 -12.61 0.41
N PHE A 302 17.90 -12.08 -0.48
CA PHE A 302 18.08 -10.64 -0.63
C PHE A 302 17.03 -10.05 -1.58
N VAL A 303 16.33 -9.01 -1.12
CA VAL A 303 15.34 -8.25 -1.87
C VAL A 303 15.89 -6.84 -2.12
N ASP A 304 16.22 -6.55 -3.39
CA ASP A 304 16.85 -5.30 -3.83
C ASP A 304 15.80 -4.21 -4.12
N LEU A 305 15.18 -3.66 -3.08
CA LEU A 305 14.18 -2.59 -3.20
C LEU A 305 14.69 -1.34 -3.95
N PRO A 306 15.94 -0.87 -3.75
CA PRO A 306 16.49 0.24 -4.53
C PRO A 306 16.45 -0.04 -6.04
N ALA A 307 16.84 -1.24 -6.47
CA ALA A 307 16.79 -1.61 -7.89
C ALA A 307 15.36 -1.79 -8.42
N MET A 308 14.41 -2.10 -7.54
CA MET A 308 12.98 -2.18 -7.88
C MET A 308 12.31 -0.80 -7.95
N GLY A 309 12.97 0.24 -7.44
CA GLY A 309 12.52 1.63 -7.55
C GLY A 309 11.87 2.19 -6.28
N ALA A 310 12.14 1.59 -5.11
CA ALA A 310 11.71 2.15 -3.83
C ALA A 310 12.28 3.56 -3.58
N ASP A 311 11.53 4.39 -2.87
CA ASP A 311 11.90 5.75 -2.48
C ASP A 311 11.35 6.07 -1.10
N LYS A 312 12.21 6.01 -0.10
CA LYS A 312 11.91 6.36 1.30
C LYS A 312 11.24 7.71 1.58
N ASN A 313 11.14 8.58 0.58
CA ASN A 313 10.44 9.86 0.72
C ASN A 313 9.08 9.84 0.02
N LYS A 314 8.65 8.74 -0.58
CA LYS A 314 7.40 8.63 -1.29
C LYS A 314 6.88 7.19 -1.19
N PRO A 315 5.69 6.99 -0.59
CA PRO A 315 5.19 5.66 -0.25
C PRO A 315 5.22 4.71 -1.43
N ASP A 316 5.66 3.48 -1.19
CA ASP A 316 5.71 2.39 -2.14
C ASP A 316 4.70 1.28 -1.79
N ILE A 317 4.11 0.69 -2.82
CA ILE A 317 3.31 -0.53 -2.71
C ILE A 317 3.83 -1.54 -3.72
N PHE A 318 4.27 -2.69 -3.22
CA PHE A 318 4.80 -3.78 -4.03
C PHE A 318 3.76 -4.90 -4.19
N LEU A 319 3.55 -5.37 -5.42
CA LEU A 319 2.72 -6.51 -5.75
C LEU A 319 3.53 -7.56 -6.50
N GLU A 320 3.38 -8.82 -6.09
CA GLU A 320 3.81 -9.97 -6.87
C GLU A 320 2.56 -10.71 -7.34
N ILE A 321 2.43 -10.85 -8.66
CA ILE A 321 1.30 -11.48 -9.32
C ILE A 321 1.79 -12.78 -9.97
N ASP A 322 1.41 -13.89 -9.35
CA ASP A 322 1.42 -15.18 -10.00
C ASP A 322 0.12 -15.36 -10.79
N TRP A 323 0.21 -15.90 -11.99
CA TRP A 323 -0.94 -15.98 -12.89
C TRP A 323 -1.10 -17.36 -13.52
N MET A 324 -2.33 -17.84 -13.61
CA MET A 324 -2.63 -19.11 -14.25
C MET A 324 -2.56 -18.98 -15.78
N GLY A 325 -1.97 -19.97 -16.44
CA GLY A 325 -1.98 -20.02 -17.91
C GLY A 325 -2.01 -21.45 -18.44
N GLY A 326 -2.79 -21.64 -19.49
CA GLY A 326 -2.92 -22.90 -20.23
C GLY A 326 -2.81 -22.69 -21.74
N GLY A 327 -3.03 -23.76 -22.52
CA GLY A 327 -2.98 -23.68 -23.98
C GLY A 327 -4.12 -22.88 -24.64
N ALA A 328 -5.16 -22.51 -23.88
CA ALA A 328 -6.35 -21.81 -24.39
C ALA A 328 -6.27 -20.28 -24.18
N HIS A 329 -5.88 -19.82 -23.00
CA HIS A 329 -5.72 -18.41 -22.63
C HIS A 329 -4.77 -18.26 -21.42
N SER A 330 -4.45 -17.02 -21.08
CA SER A 330 -3.57 -16.65 -19.96
C SER A 330 -4.30 -15.64 -19.08
N HIS A 331 -4.22 -15.84 -17.76
CA HIS A 331 -4.73 -14.91 -16.75
C HIS A 331 -3.68 -13.87 -16.32
N ALA A 332 -2.56 -13.74 -17.03
CA ALA A 332 -1.67 -12.60 -16.85
C ALA A 332 -2.45 -11.31 -17.10
N LEU A 333 -2.28 -10.31 -16.21
CA LEU A 333 -2.99 -9.05 -16.37
C LEU A 333 -2.34 -8.24 -17.49
N SER A 334 -3.16 -7.53 -18.27
CA SER A 334 -2.64 -6.74 -19.38
C SER A 334 -1.83 -5.54 -18.86
N ASN A 335 -0.82 -5.12 -19.63
CA ASN A 335 -0.05 -3.92 -19.30
C ASN A 335 -0.96 -2.67 -19.23
N THR A 336 -2.04 -2.63 -20.01
CA THR A 336 -3.03 -1.55 -19.95
C THR A 336 -3.74 -1.53 -18.61
N ALA A 337 -4.18 -2.70 -18.12
CA ALA A 337 -4.85 -2.83 -16.84
C ALA A 337 -3.94 -2.41 -15.67
N ILE A 338 -2.73 -2.97 -15.61
CA ILE A 338 -1.72 -2.62 -14.58
C ILE A 338 -1.42 -1.12 -14.61
N LYS A 339 -1.20 -0.55 -15.80
CA LYS A 339 -0.89 0.88 -15.94
C LYS A 339 -2.00 1.76 -15.37
N LYS A 340 -3.27 1.41 -15.55
CA LYS A 340 -4.39 2.18 -14.99
C LYS A 340 -4.33 2.24 -13.46
N VAL A 341 -4.02 1.12 -12.82
CA VAL A 341 -3.88 1.08 -11.35
C VAL A 341 -2.65 1.86 -10.90
N VAL A 342 -1.50 1.66 -11.54
CA VAL A 342 -0.26 2.43 -11.24
C VAL A 342 -0.49 3.93 -11.39
N ASP A 343 -1.14 4.38 -12.48
CA ASP A 343 -1.45 5.79 -12.70
C ASP A 343 -2.42 6.35 -11.63
N ALA A 344 -3.37 5.54 -11.14
CA ALA A 344 -4.31 5.95 -10.11
C ALA A 344 -3.61 6.20 -8.77
N PHE A 345 -2.73 5.30 -8.34
CA PHE A 345 -1.91 5.46 -7.12
C PHE A 345 -0.92 6.62 -7.25
N ALA A 346 -0.27 6.77 -8.41
CA ALA A 346 0.64 7.88 -8.66
C ALA A 346 -0.07 9.25 -8.65
N ALA A 347 -1.34 9.30 -9.09
CA ALA A 347 -2.17 10.50 -9.09
C ALA A 347 -3.01 10.67 -7.82
N SER A 348 -2.84 9.83 -6.80
CA SER A 348 -3.60 9.90 -5.56
C SER A 348 -3.33 11.23 -4.84
N PRO A 349 -4.29 11.76 -4.06
CA PRO A 349 -4.09 12.95 -3.25
C PRO A 349 -3.42 12.65 -1.90
N TYR A 350 -2.94 11.41 -1.69
CA TYR A 350 -2.26 11.03 -0.45
C TYR A 350 -1.02 11.90 -0.26
N VAL A 351 -0.86 12.45 0.95
CA VAL A 351 0.31 13.26 1.34
C VAL A 351 1.04 12.49 2.43
N SER A 352 2.27 12.08 2.15
CA SER A 352 3.10 11.36 3.11
C SER A 352 3.60 12.28 4.24
N PRO A 353 4.15 11.72 5.34
CA PRO A 353 4.83 12.50 6.37
C PRO A 353 6.04 13.32 5.85
N THR A 354 6.68 12.92 4.75
CA THR A 354 7.73 13.71 4.08
C THR A 354 7.17 14.86 3.24
N GLY A 355 5.86 14.89 3.01
CA GLY A 355 5.17 15.89 2.19
C GLY A 355 5.13 15.59 0.69
N SER A 356 5.59 14.39 0.27
CA SER A 356 5.39 13.95 -1.11
C SER A 356 3.91 13.63 -1.37
N VAL A 357 3.51 13.73 -2.64
CA VAL A 357 2.12 13.49 -3.07
C VAL A 357 2.09 12.30 -4.03
N GLY A 358 1.09 11.44 -3.84
CA GLY A 358 0.92 10.22 -4.63
C GLY A 358 1.74 9.06 -4.06
N ILE A 359 1.45 7.86 -4.57
CA ILE A 359 2.05 6.60 -4.13
C ILE A 359 2.72 5.94 -5.34
N ASN A 360 3.90 5.39 -5.14
CA ASN A 360 4.58 4.56 -6.12
C ASN A 360 4.03 3.13 -6.03
N MET A 361 3.68 2.54 -7.17
CA MET A 361 3.18 1.17 -7.21
C MET A 361 4.07 0.34 -8.13
N HIS A 362 4.56 -0.78 -7.62
CA HIS A 362 5.50 -1.68 -8.28
C HIS A 362 4.84 -3.05 -8.47
N VAL A 363 4.62 -3.45 -9.73
CA VAL A 363 3.85 -4.67 -10.04
C VAL A 363 4.72 -5.65 -10.82
N ASP A 364 5.13 -6.73 -10.16
CA ASP A 364 5.86 -7.85 -10.74
C ASP A 364 4.90 -8.97 -11.14
N GLN A 365 4.78 -9.28 -12.43
CA GLN A 365 4.07 -10.48 -12.91
C GLN A 365 4.94 -11.40 -13.78
N GLY A 366 6.26 -11.28 -13.61
CA GLY A 366 7.25 -12.04 -14.37
C GLY A 366 8.31 -11.14 -15.03
N PRO A 367 9.44 -11.72 -15.51
CA PRO A 367 10.59 -10.97 -16.01
C PRO A 367 10.31 -9.98 -17.14
N GLY A 368 9.28 -10.25 -17.96
CA GLY A 368 8.86 -9.39 -19.08
C GLY A 368 7.88 -8.28 -18.70
N SER A 369 7.39 -8.26 -17.46
CA SER A 369 6.46 -7.23 -17.00
C SER A 369 7.15 -5.89 -16.79
N ILE A 370 6.42 -4.80 -16.99
CA ILE A 370 6.95 -3.44 -16.92
C ILE A 370 7.06 -3.03 -15.45
N MET A 371 8.28 -2.81 -14.98
CA MET A 371 8.57 -2.30 -13.63
C MET A 371 8.39 -0.78 -13.58
N ASN A 372 8.80 -0.07 -14.64
CA ASN A 372 8.66 1.38 -14.73
C ASN A 372 8.02 1.80 -16.06
N PHE A 373 6.77 2.26 -15.99
CA PHE A 373 5.99 2.67 -17.17
C PHE A 373 6.49 3.95 -17.85
N SER A 374 7.32 4.77 -17.18
CA SER A 374 7.91 5.96 -17.78
C SER A 374 9.12 5.65 -18.66
N THR A 375 9.88 4.61 -18.30
CA THR A 375 11.10 4.20 -19.02
C THR A 375 10.94 2.91 -19.84
N ASN A 376 9.83 2.18 -19.65
CA ASN A 376 9.61 0.81 -20.13
C ASN A 376 10.65 -0.19 -19.62
N ALA A 377 11.31 0.08 -18.49
CA ALA A 377 12.17 -0.90 -17.84
C ALA A 377 11.32 -2.09 -17.36
N THR A 378 11.80 -3.30 -17.64
CA THR A 378 11.15 -4.55 -17.21
C THR A 378 11.78 -5.09 -15.93
N TRP A 379 11.06 -5.93 -15.20
CA TRP A 379 11.57 -6.56 -13.96
C TRP A 379 12.80 -7.46 -14.19
N GLY A 380 12.90 -8.13 -15.33
CA GLY A 380 14.08 -8.95 -15.65
C GLY A 380 14.41 -9.96 -14.54
N THR A 381 15.66 -9.94 -14.06
CA THR A 381 16.15 -10.84 -13.00
C THR A 381 15.67 -10.49 -11.60
N LEU A 382 15.11 -9.29 -11.40
CA LEU A 382 14.49 -8.90 -10.14
C LEU A 382 13.16 -9.64 -9.93
N SER A 383 12.52 -10.09 -11.01
CA SER A 383 11.22 -10.75 -10.95
C SER A 383 11.24 -12.07 -10.18
N ARG A 384 10.15 -12.33 -9.44
CA ARG A 384 9.80 -13.63 -8.88
C ARG A 384 8.40 -14.10 -9.28
N GLY A 385 7.57 -13.24 -9.89
CA GLY A 385 6.25 -13.63 -10.39
C GLY A 385 6.32 -14.71 -11.49
N ASN A 386 5.41 -15.68 -11.42
CA ASN A 386 5.45 -16.90 -12.23
C ASN A 386 4.12 -17.24 -12.91
N GLN A 387 4.22 -18.00 -13.99
CA GLN A 387 3.08 -18.70 -14.57
C GLN A 387 2.78 -19.96 -13.75
N LEU A 388 1.54 -20.08 -13.29
CA LEU A 388 0.97 -21.26 -12.64
C LEU A 388 0.19 -22.13 -13.62
N ALA A 389 0.07 -23.42 -13.31
CA ALA A 389 -0.80 -24.32 -14.06
C ALA A 389 -2.27 -23.90 -13.89
N GLU A 390 -3.00 -23.77 -15.00
CA GLU A 390 -4.41 -23.38 -14.94
C GLU A 390 -5.28 -24.51 -14.36
N VAL A 391 -6.13 -24.13 -13.41
CA VAL A 391 -7.25 -24.91 -12.89
C VAL A 391 -8.53 -24.11 -13.03
N ALA A 392 -9.67 -24.79 -13.21
CA ALA A 392 -10.95 -24.11 -13.36
C ALA A 392 -11.32 -23.30 -12.10
N ASN A 393 -11.10 -23.91 -10.94
CA ASN A 393 -11.34 -23.31 -9.63
C ASN A 393 -10.07 -23.45 -8.79
N LEU A 394 -9.51 -22.35 -8.30
CA LEU A 394 -8.29 -22.34 -7.50
C LEU A 394 -8.45 -23.14 -6.20
N GLY A 395 -9.59 -22.97 -5.53
CA GLY A 395 -9.89 -23.64 -4.27
C GLY A 395 -11.33 -24.11 -4.19
N THR A 396 -11.80 -24.26 -2.96
CA THR A 396 -13.17 -24.67 -2.66
C THR A 396 -13.81 -23.65 -1.74
N GLY A 397 -15.08 -23.36 -1.99
CA GLY A 397 -15.91 -22.53 -1.12
C GLY A 397 -17.28 -23.17 -0.90
N THR A 398 -17.97 -22.69 0.12
CA THR A 398 -19.44 -22.79 0.21
C THR A 398 -20.04 -21.55 -0.45
N PRO A 399 -21.37 -21.46 -0.70
CA PRO A 399 -21.96 -20.27 -1.31
C PRO A 399 -21.68 -18.94 -0.60
N SER A 400 -21.21 -18.98 0.66
CA SER A 400 -20.95 -17.79 1.49
C SER A 400 -19.50 -17.65 1.95
N THR A 401 -18.62 -18.63 1.74
CA THR A 401 -17.25 -18.60 2.27
C THR A 401 -16.23 -19.28 1.35
N TYR A 402 -15.04 -18.69 1.24
CA TYR A 402 -13.90 -19.26 0.54
C TYR A 402 -12.85 -19.80 1.52
N ASN A 403 -12.23 -20.94 1.20
CA ASN A 403 -11.15 -21.54 1.98
C ASN A 403 -9.78 -21.33 1.32
N TRP A 404 -8.84 -20.73 2.06
CA TRP A 404 -7.53 -20.30 1.54
C TRP A 404 -6.47 -21.39 1.41
N SER A 405 -6.76 -22.65 1.77
CA SER A 405 -5.74 -23.73 1.78
C SER A 405 -5.05 -23.97 0.44
N ALA A 406 -5.78 -23.88 -0.68
CA ALA A 406 -5.22 -24.05 -2.01
C ALA A 406 -4.34 -22.86 -2.43
N PHE A 407 -4.75 -21.64 -2.07
CA PHE A 407 -3.96 -20.43 -2.24
C PHE A 407 -2.67 -20.52 -1.42
N ASP A 408 -2.76 -20.89 -0.14
CA ASP A 408 -1.61 -21.03 0.76
C ASP A 408 -0.61 -22.07 0.26
N ALA A 409 -1.08 -23.18 -0.31
CA ALA A 409 -0.19 -24.17 -0.91
C ALA A 409 0.66 -23.60 -2.06
N LEU A 410 0.05 -22.73 -2.90
CA LEU A 410 0.76 -22.05 -3.98
C LEU A 410 1.66 -20.93 -3.46
N LYS A 411 1.18 -20.12 -2.52
CA LYS A 411 1.96 -19.07 -1.84
C LYS A 411 3.22 -19.66 -1.19
N ASN A 412 3.09 -20.74 -0.44
CA ASN A 412 4.20 -21.41 0.23
C ASN A 412 5.22 -22.02 -0.74
N THR A 413 4.81 -22.31 -1.98
CA THR A 413 5.69 -22.86 -3.01
C THR A 413 6.38 -21.77 -3.82
N ASN A 414 5.66 -20.71 -4.21
CA ASN A 414 6.11 -19.75 -5.21
C ASN A 414 6.49 -18.38 -4.65
N PHE A 415 5.87 -17.96 -3.54
CA PHE A 415 6.05 -16.61 -2.98
C PHE A 415 6.84 -16.62 -1.67
N THR A 416 6.44 -17.42 -0.68
CA THR A 416 7.10 -17.46 0.63
C THR A 416 8.62 -17.67 0.52
N PRO A 417 9.14 -18.61 -0.31
CA PRO A 417 10.58 -18.83 -0.44
C PRO A 417 11.36 -17.68 -1.08
N THR A 418 10.70 -16.63 -1.59
CA THR A 418 11.35 -15.47 -2.22
C THR A 418 11.82 -14.43 -1.20
N GLY A 419 11.37 -14.53 0.06
CA GLY A 419 11.63 -13.53 1.10
C GLY A 419 10.80 -12.25 0.97
N ARG A 420 9.80 -12.20 0.07
CA ARG A 420 9.00 -10.99 -0.20
C ARG A 420 7.78 -10.80 0.71
N THR A 421 7.46 -11.77 1.55
CA THR A 421 6.30 -11.73 2.46
C THR A 421 6.15 -10.44 3.29
N PRO A 422 7.22 -9.85 3.85
CA PRO A 422 7.07 -8.62 4.65
C PRO A 422 7.05 -7.33 3.81
N ILE A 423 6.98 -7.43 2.48
CA ILE A 423 7.16 -6.29 1.57
C ILE A 423 6.05 -6.26 0.50
N PHE A 424 5.71 -7.42 -0.08
CA PHE A 424 4.81 -7.51 -1.22
C PHE A 424 3.42 -7.99 -0.79
N HIS A 425 2.38 -7.38 -1.37
CA HIS A 425 1.08 -8.02 -1.48
C HIS A 425 1.16 -9.15 -2.51
N TYR A 426 0.69 -10.34 -2.15
CA TYR A 426 0.70 -11.49 -3.04
C TYR A 426 -0.66 -11.68 -3.72
N VAL A 427 -0.61 -11.80 -5.04
CA VAL A 427 -1.77 -11.91 -5.91
C VAL A 427 -1.70 -13.23 -6.69
N ILE A 428 -2.81 -13.97 -6.70
CA ILE A 428 -3.01 -15.02 -7.71
C ILE A 428 -4.08 -14.55 -8.69
N SER A 429 -3.71 -14.40 -9.96
CA SER A 429 -4.64 -14.18 -11.07
C SER A 429 -5.03 -15.54 -11.67
N GLY A 430 -6.21 -16.04 -11.31
CA GLY A 430 -6.72 -17.37 -11.68
C GLY A 430 -7.97 -17.33 -12.55
N HIS A 431 -8.48 -18.53 -12.89
CA HIS A 431 -9.73 -18.66 -13.66
C HIS A 431 -10.95 -18.26 -12.81
N ASN A 432 -11.45 -19.15 -11.97
CA ASN A 432 -12.37 -18.81 -10.87
C ASN A 432 -11.66 -19.14 -9.53
N TYR A 433 -11.97 -18.45 -8.44
CA TYR A 433 -11.40 -18.85 -7.14
C TYR A 433 -12.13 -20.06 -6.54
N ASP A 434 -13.44 -20.19 -6.74
CA ASP A 434 -14.23 -21.38 -6.42
C ASP A 434 -15.30 -21.64 -7.50
N SER A 435 -16.43 -22.28 -7.17
CA SER A 435 -17.53 -22.51 -8.11
C SER A 435 -18.34 -21.26 -8.52
N THR A 436 -18.06 -20.10 -7.93
CA THR A 436 -18.66 -18.80 -8.24
C THR A 436 -18.15 -18.21 -9.55
N THR A 437 -18.83 -17.15 -10.00
CA THR A 437 -18.47 -16.32 -11.16
C THR A 437 -17.99 -14.93 -10.72
N SER A 438 -17.52 -14.82 -9.48
CA SER A 438 -16.98 -13.59 -8.90
C SER A 438 -15.72 -13.11 -9.61
N SER A 439 -15.55 -11.79 -9.69
CA SER A 439 -14.39 -11.16 -10.29
C SER A 439 -13.10 -11.30 -9.48
N GLY A 440 -13.18 -11.40 -8.14
CA GLY A 440 -12.01 -11.42 -7.26
C GLY A 440 -12.38 -11.59 -5.78
N LEU A 441 -11.36 -11.72 -4.92
CA LEU A 441 -11.51 -11.81 -3.47
C LEU A 441 -10.21 -11.43 -2.75
N SER A 442 -10.29 -10.53 -1.78
CA SER A 442 -9.23 -10.29 -0.79
C SER A 442 -9.38 -11.20 0.44
N ARG A 443 -8.26 -11.58 1.05
CA ARG A 443 -8.25 -12.42 2.27
C ARG A 443 -8.89 -11.72 3.47
N GLY A 444 -8.90 -10.40 3.48
CA GLY A 444 -9.58 -9.62 4.51
C GLY A 444 -9.23 -8.15 4.44
N PHE A 445 -9.64 -7.40 5.47
CA PHE A 445 -9.33 -5.97 5.57
C PHE A 445 -7.98 -5.79 6.28
N GLY A 446 -7.07 -5.00 5.70
CA GLY A 446 -5.70 -4.90 6.24
C GLY A 446 -4.90 -6.20 6.05
N ALA A 447 -5.20 -6.96 4.99
CA ALA A 447 -4.51 -8.19 4.63
C ALA A 447 -3.42 -7.97 3.58
N SER A 448 -2.74 -9.05 3.16
CA SER A 448 -1.66 -9.01 2.14
C SER A 448 -1.91 -9.93 0.95
N ASP A 449 -2.99 -10.71 0.97
CA ASP A 449 -3.29 -11.75 -0.02
C ASP A 449 -4.60 -11.43 -0.74
N LEU A 450 -4.60 -11.53 -2.07
CA LEU A 450 -5.81 -11.36 -2.87
C LEU A 450 -5.82 -12.24 -4.13
N ILE A 451 -6.99 -12.42 -4.70
CA ILE A 451 -7.24 -13.19 -5.92
C ILE A 451 -7.96 -12.31 -6.95
N VAL A 452 -7.49 -12.36 -8.20
CA VAL A 452 -8.23 -11.89 -9.38
C VAL A 452 -8.73 -13.12 -10.13
N SER A 453 -10.04 -13.21 -10.44
CA SER A 453 -10.68 -14.42 -10.97
C SER A 453 -11.67 -14.15 -12.09
N LEU A 454 -11.16 -13.72 -13.25
CA LEU A 454 -11.99 -13.24 -14.37
C LEU A 454 -12.33 -14.32 -15.41
N GLY A 455 -12.20 -15.60 -15.07
CA GLY A 455 -12.44 -16.75 -15.94
C GLY A 455 -13.87 -16.86 -16.48
N SER A 456 -14.84 -16.35 -15.71
CA SER A 456 -16.26 -16.31 -16.10
C SER A 456 -16.66 -15.02 -16.84
N PHE A 457 -15.73 -14.08 -17.01
CA PHE A 457 -15.96 -12.78 -17.66
C PHE A 457 -15.61 -12.83 -19.16
N ALA A 458 -15.63 -11.66 -19.82
CA ALA A 458 -15.36 -11.54 -21.24
C ALA A 458 -14.06 -12.26 -21.65
N ASN A 459 -14.13 -13.07 -22.71
CA ASN A 459 -13.01 -13.85 -23.23
C ASN A 459 -12.32 -14.79 -22.22
N SER A 460 -12.99 -15.13 -21.11
CA SER A 460 -12.45 -15.91 -20.00
C SER A 460 -11.24 -15.31 -19.30
N VAL A 461 -11.01 -13.99 -19.46
CA VAL A 461 -9.91 -13.25 -18.81
C VAL A 461 -10.30 -11.82 -18.39
N GLY A 462 -11.53 -11.42 -18.72
CA GLY A 462 -12.02 -10.05 -18.54
C GLY A 462 -11.44 -9.05 -19.55
N THR A 463 -12.02 -7.85 -19.58
CA THR A 463 -11.48 -6.68 -20.29
C THR A 463 -10.40 -5.98 -19.46
N ASP A 464 -9.61 -5.09 -20.07
CA ASP A 464 -8.63 -4.27 -19.35
C ASP A 464 -9.24 -3.48 -18.18
N ASN A 465 -10.49 -3.02 -18.33
CA ASN A 465 -11.20 -2.31 -17.26
C ASN A 465 -11.59 -3.26 -16.11
N GLN A 466 -12.07 -4.45 -16.44
CA GLN A 466 -12.42 -5.46 -15.43
C GLN A 466 -11.17 -5.91 -14.65
N GLN A 467 -10.05 -6.13 -15.34
CA GLN A 467 -8.76 -6.47 -14.72
C GLN A 467 -8.27 -5.36 -13.79
N ALA A 468 -8.23 -4.10 -14.26
CA ALA A 468 -7.79 -2.96 -13.44
C ALA A 468 -8.71 -2.73 -12.24
N GLY A 469 -10.02 -2.82 -12.48
CA GLY A 469 -11.06 -2.63 -11.49
C GLY A 469 -11.01 -3.65 -10.37
N THR A 470 -10.96 -4.93 -10.71
CA THR A 470 -10.83 -6.00 -9.73
C THR A 470 -9.51 -5.89 -8.97
N LEU A 471 -8.37 -5.75 -9.65
CA LEU A 471 -7.08 -5.66 -8.96
C LEU A 471 -7.06 -4.50 -7.94
N MET A 472 -7.53 -3.32 -8.36
CA MET A 472 -7.58 -2.16 -7.48
C MET A 472 -8.60 -2.33 -6.35
N HIS A 473 -9.77 -2.92 -6.61
CA HIS A 473 -10.78 -3.17 -5.58
C HIS A 473 -10.27 -4.13 -4.49
N GLU A 474 -9.73 -5.29 -4.88
CA GLU A 474 -9.23 -6.27 -3.92
C GLU A 474 -7.99 -5.75 -3.18
N LEU A 475 -7.14 -4.96 -3.84
CA LEU A 475 -6.03 -4.28 -3.16
C LEU A 475 -6.56 -3.25 -2.15
N GLY A 476 -7.67 -2.58 -2.44
CA GLY A 476 -8.30 -1.66 -1.50
C GLY A 476 -8.72 -2.34 -0.19
N HIS A 477 -9.20 -3.58 -0.24
CA HIS A 477 -9.43 -4.39 0.96
C HIS A 477 -8.14 -4.69 1.73
N ASN A 478 -7.06 -5.07 1.04
CA ASN A 478 -5.75 -5.22 1.66
C ASN A 478 -5.29 -3.92 2.34
N LEU A 479 -5.65 -2.76 1.79
CA LEU A 479 -5.37 -1.43 2.33
C LEU A 479 -6.41 -0.94 3.36
N GLY A 480 -7.32 -1.80 3.81
CA GLY A 480 -8.26 -1.54 4.91
C GLY A 480 -9.62 -0.94 4.48
N LEU A 481 -9.87 -0.76 3.19
CA LEU A 481 -11.14 -0.23 2.68
C LEU A 481 -12.20 -1.33 2.58
N LYS A 482 -13.47 -0.91 2.66
CA LYS A 482 -14.66 -1.76 2.47
C LYS A 482 -15.48 -1.29 1.28
N HIS A 483 -16.56 -2.00 0.92
CA HIS A 483 -17.38 -1.66 -0.25
C HIS A 483 -18.03 -0.27 -0.18
N GLY A 484 -18.26 0.25 1.02
CA GLY A 484 -18.70 1.63 1.27
C GLY A 484 -17.60 2.56 1.79
N GLY A 485 -16.33 2.15 1.72
CA GLY A 485 -15.18 2.85 2.27
C GLY A 485 -14.95 2.46 3.72
N GLY A 486 -15.72 3.04 4.63
CA GLY A 486 -15.67 2.73 6.07
C GLY A 486 -16.69 1.67 6.54
N ASP A 487 -17.62 1.28 5.68
CA ASP A 487 -18.73 0.37 5.96
C ASP A 487 -18.95 -0.63 4.81
N HIS A 488 -19.87 -1.57 5.00
CA HIS A 488 -20.15 -2.65 4.03
C HIS A 488 -21.30 -2.30 3.06
N ASP A 489 -21.80 -1.05 3.08
CA ASP A 489 -22.93 -0.68 2.25
C ASP A 489 -22.51 -0.58 0.78
N ASN A 490 -23.10 -1.44 -0.05
CA ASN A 490 -22.85 -1.46 -1.48
C ASN A 490 -23.62 -0.35 -2.22
N TYR A 491 -23.19 -0.06 -3.45
CA TYR A 491 -23.92 0.78 -4.43
C TYR A 491 -24.28 2.21 -3.97
N LYS A 492 -23.61 2.75 -2.94
CA LYS A 492 -23.86 4.10 -2.42
C LYS A 492 -23.66 5.18 -3.51
N PRO A 493 -24.70 5.96 -3.89
CA PRO A 493 -24.55 6.97 -4.95
C PRO A 493 -23.60 8.11 -4.59
N ASN A 494 -23.40 8.39 -3.30
CA ASN A 494 -22.47 9.41 -2.79
C ASN A 494 -21.08 8.86 -2.42
N TYR A 495 -20.74 7.64 -2.83
CA TYR A 495 -19.43 7.03 -2.63
C TYR A 495 -18.79 6.71 -3.98
N LEU A 496 -18.03 7.68 -4.50
CA LEU A 496 -17.41 7.64 -5.83
C LEU A 496 -16.02 7.00 -5.75
N SER A 497 -15.98 5.67 -5.67
CA SER A 497 -14.76 4.86 -5.54
C SER A 497 -14.84 3.56 -6.32
N ILE A 498 -13.71 3.01 -6.77
CA ILE A 498 -13.62 1.63 -7.30
C ILE A 498 -14.05 0.58 -6.27
N MET A 499 -13.95 0.89 -4.98
CA MET A 499 -14.47 0.02 -3.91
C MET A 499 -16.00 -0.13 -3.94
N ASN A 500 -16.70 0.77 -4.60
CA ASN A 500 -18.14 0.65 -4.80
C ASN A 500 -18.40 -0.17 -6.06
N TYR A 501 -19.15 -1.27 -5.93
CA TYR A 501 -19.52 -2.15 -7.04
C TYR A 501 -20.12 -1.42 -8.24
N GLY A 502 -20.86 -0.34 -8.03
CA GLY A 502 -21.38 0.49 -9.12
C GLY A 502 -20.29 1.05 -10.05
N PHE A 503 -19.02 1.08 -9.64
CA PHE A 503 -17.91 1.59 -10.44
C PHE A 503 -16.75 0.61 -10.64
N GLN A 504 -16.72 -0.52 -9.91
CA GLN A 504 -15.59 -1.44 -9.91
C GLN A 504 -15.11 -1.81 -11.32
N LEU A 505 -16.00 -2.31 -12.19
CA LEU A 505 -15.59 -2.91 -13.47
C LEU A 505 -15.44 -1.92 -14.63
N ASP A 506 -16.08 -0.74 -14.56
CA ASP A 506 -16.11 0.25 -15.64
C ASP A 506 -15.46 1.58 -15.27
N GLY A 507 -15.00 1.73 -14.03
CA GLY A 507 -14.46 2.96 -13.47
C GLY A 507 -15.51 4.01 -13.12
N LEU A 508 -15.04 5.05 -12.44
CA LEU A 508 -15.78 6.26 -12.13
C LEU A 508 -16.16 7.00 -13.41
N ILE A 509 -17.32 7.66 -13.35
CA ILE A 509 -17.78 8.60 -14.36
C ILE A 509 -17.20 9.96 -14.02
N LYS A 510 -16.30 10.47 -14.85
CA LYS A 510 -15.69 11.79 -14.69
C LYS A 510 -15.91 12.62 -15.95
N ASN A 511 -16.45 13.82 -15.77
CA ASN A 511 -16.90 14.70 -16.83
C ASN A 511 -17.73 13.95 -17.87
N GLY A 512 -18.70 13.17 -17.40
CA GLY A 512 -19.59 12.30 -18.18
C GLY A 512 -18.92 11.16 -18.96
N VAL A 513 -17.67 10.78 -18.64
CA VAL A 513 -16.99 9.65 -19.25
C VAL A 513 -16.64 8.61 -18.19
N ALA A 514 -17.08 7.37 -18.38
CA ALA A 514 -16.67 6.23 -17.55
C ALA A 514 -15.23 5.78 -17.90
N GLY A 515 -14.57 5.06 -16.99
CA GLY A 515 -13.23 4.50 -17.21
C GLY A 515 -12.11 5.17 -16.41
N THR A 516 -12.45 6.07 -15.48
CA THR A 516 -11.47 6.62 -14.52
C THR A 516 -11.37 5.69 -13.32
N PHE A 517 -10.22 5.05 -13.11
CA PHE A 517 -9.97 4.22 -11.93
C PHE A 517 -9.36 5.07 -10.83
N ASP A 518 -10.04 5.17 -9.69
CA ASP A 518 -9.64 6.01 -8.57
C ASP A 518 -10.40 5.56 -7.31
N TYR A 519 -9.80 5.75 -6.14
CA TYR A 519 -10.57 5.73 -4.91
C TYR A 519 -11.22 7.09 -4.66
N SER A 520 -12.17 7.14 -3.72
CA SER A 520 -12.82 8.41 -3.36
C SER A 520 -11.80 9.39 -2.75
N ARG A 521 -11.85 10.64 -3.22
CA ARG A 521 -10.95 11.73 -2.79
C ARG A 521 -11.52 12.62 -1.68
N SER A 522 -12.79 12.40 -1.31
CA SER A 522 -13.51 13.22 -0.34
C SER A 522 -14.76 12.51 0.14
N ALA A 523 -15.09 12.67 1.42
CA ALA A 523 -16.39 12.25 1.95
C ALA A 523 -17.48 13.23 1.50
N LEU A 524 -18.34 12.80 0.57
CA LEU A 524 -19.52 13.56 0.17
C LEU A 524 -20.58 13.56 1.28
N ALA A 525 -21.52 14.51 1.22
CA ALA A 525 -22.58 14.61 2.21
C ALA A 525 -23.42 13.33 2.30
N SER A 526 -23.83 12.95 3.51
CA SER A 526 -24.66 11.76 3.72
C SER A 526 -26.03 11.91 3.05
N LEU A 527 -26.53 10.81 2.49
CA LEU A 527 -27.88 10.72 1.94
C LEU A 527 -28.79 10.02 2.94
N ASN A 528 -29.85 10.69 3.37
CA ASN A 528 -30.90 10.07 4.18
C ASN A 528 -32.00 9.56 3.23
N GLU A 529 -32.07 8.25 3.06
CA GLU A 529 -33.02 7.60 2.15
C GLU A 529 -34.48 7.75 2.58
N ASN A 530 -34.74 8.23 3.79
CA ASN A 530 -36.09 8.59 4.24
C ASN A 530 -36.50 10.02 3.82
N SER A 531 -35.56 10.83 3.31
CA SER A 531 -35.79 12.23 2.99
C SER A 531 -34.73 12.79 2.03
N LEU A 532 -34.66 12.23 0.82
CA LEU A 532 -33.75 12.67 -0.24
C LEU A 532 -34.20 13.99 -0.87
N SER A 533 -33.23 14.75 -1.39
CA SER A 533 -33.47 15.96 -2.18
C SER A 533 -32.98 15.72 -3.60
N GLU A 534 -33.92 15.65 -4.54
CA GLU A 534 -33.61 15.54 -5.96
C GLU A 534 -32.86 16.75 -6.51
N PRO A 535 -33.27 18.02 -6.23
CA PRO A 535 -32.55 19.17 -6.77
C PRO A 535 -31.14 19.33 -6.20
N ALA A 536 -30.86 18.74 -5.04
CA ALA A 536 -29.51 18.74 -4.45
C ALA A 536 -28.61 17.64 -5.01
N GLY A 537 -29.18 16.49 -5.40
CA GLY A 537 -28.41 15.32 -5.82
C GLY A 537 -27.36 14.92 -4.77
N ILE A 538 -26.13 14.64 -5.21
CA ILE A 538 -24.99 14.37 -4.32
C ILE A 538 -23.95 15.51 -4.29
N GLY A 539 -24.16 16.59 -5.06
CA GLY A 539 -23.30 17.76 -5.07
C GLY A 539 -21.85 17.51 -5.52
N ALA A 540 -21.62 16.57 -6.45
CA ALA A 540 -20.30 16.21 -6.97
C ALA A 540 -20.07 16.72 -8.42
N PRO A 541 -19.75 18.02 -8.63
CA PRO A 541 -19.54 18.57 -9.96
C PRO A 541 -18.36 17.89 -10.68
N GLY A 542 -18.54 17.62 -11.98
CA GLY A 542 -17.54 16.93 -12.79
C GLY A 542 -17.47 15.41 -12.56
N TYR A 543 -18.32 14.86 -11.70
CA TYR A 543 -18.49 13.41 -11.54
C TYR A 543 -19.89 12.98 -11.95
N GLY A 544 -20.03 11.71 -12.32
CA GLY A 544 -21.31 11.03 -12.44
C GLY A 544 -21.49 9.99 -11.33
N THR A 545 -22.68 9.41 -11.22
CA THR A 545 -22.97 8.36 -10.25
C THR A 545 -23.93 7.31 -10.83
N ARG A 546 -24.19 6.24 -10.07
CA ARG A 546 -25.22 5.25 -10.36
C ARG A 546 -26.13 5.11 -9.14
N HIS A 547 -27.42 4.89 -9.38
CA HIS A 547 -28.39 4.64 -8.32
C HIS A 547 -29.49 3.71 -8.80
N TRP A 548 -30.17 3.07 -7.85
CA TRP A 548 -31.36 2.27 -8.13
C TRP A 548 -32.54 3.17 -8.50
N CYS A 549 -33.27 2.75 -9.53
CA CYS A 549 -34.36 3.50 -10.11
C CYS A 549 -35.68 2.70 -9.97
N PRO A 550 -36.60 3.10 -9.09
CA PRO A 550 -37.80 2.31 -8.80
C PRO A 550 -38.72 2.18 -10.00
N ALA A 551 -38.90 3.26 -10.75
CA ALA A 551 -39.80 3.27 -11.89
C ALA A 551 -39.39 2.27 -12.98
N SER A 552 -38.08 2.02 -13.13
CA SER A 552 -37.54 1.04 -14.09
C SER A 552 -37.27 -0.33 -13.47
N GLY A 553 -37.13 -0.42 -12.15
CA GLY A 553 -36.71 -1.64 -11.46
C GLY A 553 -35.28 -2.06 -11.83
N ALA A 554 -34.41 -1.09 -12.11
CA ALA A 554 -33.03 -1.30 -12.51
C ALA A 554 -32.12 -0.19 -11.96
N TYR A 555 -30.81 -0.40 -11.98
CA TYR A 555 -29.86 0.69 -11.77
C TYR A 555 -29.80 1.58 -13.00
N VAL A 556 -29.62 2.89 -12.79
CA VAL A 556 -29.40 3.90 -13.83
C VAL A 556 -28.11 4.66 -13.60
N ALA A 557 -27.51 5.18 -14.68
CA ALA A 557 -26.31 6.00 -14.62
C ALA A 557 -26.66 7.48 -14.81
N VAL A 558 -26.04 8.34 -14.00
CA VAL A 558 -26.15 9.79 -14.05
C VAL A 558 -24.80 10.35 -14.48
N ALA A 559 -24.75 11.03 -15.62
CA ALA A 559 -23.49 11.56 -16.17
C ALA A 559 -22.92 12.75 -15.39
N ASN A 560 -23.78 13.54 -14.73
CA ASN A 560 -23.41 14.71 -13.94
C ASN A 560 -24.16 14.70 -12.60
N ALA A 561 -23.43 14.41 -11.53
CA ALA A 561 -23.92 14.29 -10.17
C ALA A 561 -23.64 15.57 -9.34
N GLY A 562 -23.22 16.66 -10.00
CA GLY A 562 -23.14 18.00 -9.40
C GLY A 562 -24.46 18.77 -9.40
N GLY A 563 -25.46 18.28 -10.13
CA GLY A 563 -26.80 18.86 -10.22
C GLY A 563 -27.88 17.92 -9.70
N ALA A 564 -29.12 18.22 -10.11
CA ALA A 564 -30.28 17.46 -9.69
C ALA A 564 -30.23 15.99 -10.15
N ILE A 565 -30.69 15.08 -9.30
CA ILE A 565 -30.82 13.65 -9.59
C ILE A 565 -32.28 13.27 -9.33
N ASP A 566 -32.96 12.76 -10.34
CA ASP A 566 -34.30 12.18 -10.23
C ASP A 566 -34.20 10.81 -9.55
N TRP A 567 -34.26 10.80 -8.22
CA TRP A 567 -34.02 9.59 -7.41
C TRP A 567 -35.06 8.50 -7.67
N ASN A 568 -36.29 8.89 -7.99
CA ASN A 568 -37.40 7.96 -8.19
C ASN A 568 -37.71 7.68 -9.68
N CYS A 569 -37.04 8.37 -10.59
CA CYS A 569 -37.17 8.28 -12.04
C CYS A 569 -38.58 8.57 -12.59
N ASN A 570 -39.32 9.48 -11.98
CA ASN A 570 -40.65 9.86 -12.44
C ASN A 570 -40.63 10.96 -13.53
N GLY A 571 -39.45 11.46 -13.89
CA GLY A 571 -39.23 12.53 -14.86
C GLY A 571 -39.25 13.94 -14.24
N ASN A 572 -39.34 14.05 -12.92
CA ASN A 572 -39.26 15.28 -12.15
C ASN A 572 -38.05 15.19 -11.21
N SER A 573 -37.22 16.24 -11.16
CA SER A 573 -36.02 16.29 -10.29
C SER A 573 -36.05 17.51 -9.36
N THR A 574 -37.26 17.99 -9.05
CA THR A 574 -37.47 19.18 -8.22
C THR A 574 -37.99 18.83 -6.82
N GLU A 575 -38.16 17.55 -6.51
CA GLU A 575 -38.84 17.09 -5.29
C GLU A 575 -37.85 17.01 -4.11
N THR A 576 -38.37 17.29 -2.91
CA THR A 576 -37.61 17.17 -1.66
C THR A 576 -38.39 16.29 -0.68
N GLY A 577 -37.68 15.53 0.15
CA GLY A 577 -38.31 14.58 1.07
C GLY A 577 -38.75 13.29 0.37
N VAL A 578 -38.12 12.94 -0.76
CA VAL A 578 -38.37 11.67 -1.45
C VAL A 578 -37.80 10.55 -0.58
N SER A 579 -38.61 9.52 -0.32
CA SER A 579 -38.18 8.39 0.49
C SER A 579 -38.00 7.17 -0.40
N PHE A 580 -36.75 6.74 -0.59
CA PHE A 580 -36.41 5.64 -1.48
C PHE A 580 -35.05 5.01 -1.16
N ASP A 581 -34.98 3.67 -1.27
CA ASP A 581 -33.77 2.87 -1.19
C ASP A 581 -32.97 2.98 -2.51
N VAL A 582 -32.06 3.95 -2.56
CA VAL A 582 -31.32 4.31 -3.79
C VAL A 582 -30.11 3.42 -4.04
N ASN A 583 -29.68 2.62 -3.05
CA ASN A 583 -28.64 1.61 -3.24
C ASN A 583 -29.17 0.17 -3.27
N ASN A 584 -30.48 -0.04 -3.06
CA ASN A 584 -31.19 -1.32 -3.16
C ASN A 584 -30.59 -2.46 -2.29
N GLU A 585 -30.17 -2.12 -1.06
CA GLU A 585 -29.56 -3.03 -0.09
C GLU A 585 -30.50 -3.33 1.10
N ALA A 586 -31.79 -3.51 0.80
CA ALA A 586 -32.83 -3.97 1.72
C ALA A 586 -33.30 -2.96 2.79
N GLY A 587 -33.55 -1.72 2.36
CA GLY A 587 -34.34 -0.73 3.11
C GLY A 587 -33.68 0.65 3.21
N ASN A 588 -34.47 1.65 3.61
CA ASN A 588 -34.01 3.03 3.67
C ASN A 588 -33.11 3.29 4.89
N THR A 589 -31.86 3.64 4.63
CA THR A 589 -30.81 3.91 5.62
C THR A 589 -30.22 5.32 5.45
N THR A 590 -29.12 5.60 6.14
CA THR A 590 -28.32 6.81 5.90
C THR A 590 -26.99 6.41 5.29
N LEU A 591 -26.80 6.75 4.03
CA LEU A 591 -25.60 6.41 3.27
C LEU A 591 -24.54 7.48 3.49
N ASN A 592 -23.48 7.14 4.22
CA ASN A 592 -22.38 8.06 4.50
C ASN A 592 -21.35 8.04 3.37
N GLY A 593 -20.93 9.22 2.92
CA GLY A 593 -19.78 9.34 2.03
C GLY A 593 -18.48 9.05 2.79
N TYR A 594 -17.43 8.67 2.07
CA TYR A 594 -16.13 8.33 2.65
C TYR A 594 -14.99 8.90 1.81
N ASN A 595 -13.82 9.10 2.42
CA ASN A 595 -12.60 9.52 1.74
C ASN A 595 -11.55 8.42 1.86
N ASP A 596 -11.47 7.57 0.85
CA ASP A 596 -10.59 6.40 0.87
C ASP A 596 -9.13 6.78 0.98
N TRP A 597 -8.67 7.71 0.13
CA TRP A 597 -7.26 8.07 0.07
C TRP A 597 -6.73 8.63 1.40
N ALA A 598 -7.60 9.23 2.21
CA ALA A 598 -7.23 9.72 3.54
C ALA A 598 -7.24 8.63 4.63
N ASN A 599 -7.74 7.43 4.33
CA ASN A 599 -7.96 6.36 5.30
C ASN A 599 -7.39 4.99 4.86
N ILE A 600 -6.57 4.93 3.82
CA ILE A 600 -5.82 3.72 3.47
C ILE A 600 -4.81 3.37 4.57
N THR A 601 -4.53 2.08 4.71
CA THR A 601 -3.51 1.53 5.61
C THR A 601 -2.51 0.72 4.79
N PHE A 602 -1.23 1.13 4.79
CA PHE A 602 -0.18 0.41 4.06
C PHE A 602 0.21 -0.91 4.74
N LYS A 603 0.18 -0.93 6.07
CA LYS A 603 0.44 -2.14 6.87
C LYS A 603 -0.71 -3.14 6.71
N GLY A 604 -0.54 -4.11 5.81
CA GLY A 604 -1.45 -5.24 5.61
C GLY A 604 -0.75 -6.59 5.83
N GLY A 605 -1.38 -7.50 6.57
CA GLY A 605 -0.80 -8.82 6.87
C GLY A 605 0.60 -8.73 7.50
N ALA A 606 1.62 -9.20 6.78
CA ALA A 606 3.02 -9.21 7.25
C ALA A 606 3.83 -8.00 6.78
N ILE A 607 3.25 -7.06 6.04
CA ILE A 607 4.00 -5.92 5.50
C ILE A 607 4.61 -5.11 6.65
N GLY A 608 5.91 -4.83 6.55
CA GLY A 608 6.74 -4.22 7.60
C GLY A 608 7.15 -5.16 8.74
N LEU A 609 6.62 -6.39 8.78
CA LEU A 609 6.86 -7.39 9.83
C LEU A 609 7.82 -8.49 9.37
N ALA A 610 9.12 -8.19 9.27
CA ALA A 610 10.11 -9.22 8.98
C ALA A 610 10.19 -10.28 10.09
N GLY A 611 10.22 -11.56 9.72
CA GLY A 611 10.26 -12.71 10.64
C GLY A 611 8.93 -13.03 11.35
N ALA A 612 7.84 -12.34 10.99
CA ALA A 612 6.50 -12.61 11.51
C ALA A 612 5.68 -13.44 10.53
N ALA A 613 5.04 -14.51 11.01
CA ALA A 613 3.91 -15.07 10.30
C ALA A 613 2.73 -14.08 10.39
N PRO A 614 2.10 -13.69 9.26
CA PRO A 614 0.90 -12.87 9.32
C PRO A 614 -0.26 -13.68 9.90
N ASP A 615 -1.02 -13.09 10.82
CA ASP A 615 -2.28 -13.67 11.26
C ASP A 615 -3.35 -13.34 10.21
N LEU A 616 -3.61 -14.28 9.31
CA LEU A 616 -4.58 -14.13 8.23
C LEU A 616 -5.69 -15.17 8.37
N PRO A 617 -6.95 -14.81 8.14
CA PRO A 617 -8.06 -15.75 8.24
C PRO A 617 -7.89 -16.89 7.23
N MET A 618 -8.22 -18.11 7.68
CA MET A 618 -8.25 -19.31 6.83
C MET A 618 -9.50 -19.36 5.95
N GLU A 619 -10.57 -18.67 6.38
CA GLU A 619 -11.84 -18.57 5.66
C GLU A 619 -12.30 -17.12 5.61
N THR A 620 -12.81 -16.70 4.45
CA THR A 620 -13.31 -15.34 4.23
C THR A 620 -14.71 -15.40 3.64
N GLU A 621 -15.60 -14.51 4.09
CA GLU A 621 -16.95 -14.38 3.53
C GLU A 621 -16.87 -13.93 2.06
N SER A 622 -17.65 -14.58 1.21
CA SER A 622 -17.70 -14.29 -0.23
C SER A 622 -18.79 -13.26 -0.54
N ASP A 623 -18.59 -12.02 -0.09
CA ASP A 623 -19.36 -10.86 -0.59
C ASP A 623 -18.57 -10.23 -1.75
N THR A 624 -18.92 -10.61 -2.98
CA THR A 624 -18.10 -10.31 -4.16
C THR A 624 -18.94 -10.06 -5.42
N LEU A 625 -18.39 -9.31 -6.39
CA LEU A 625 -19.09 -8.96 -7.62
C LEU A 625 -19.07 -10.09 -8.66
N THR A 626 -20.20 -10.79 -8.80
CA THR A 626 -20.40 -11.85 -9.82
C THR A 626 -20.76 -11.30 -11.20
N VAL A 627 -20.67 -12.13 -12.24
CA VAL A 627 -21.13 -11.77 -13.61
C VAL A 627 -22.59 -11.34 -13.63
N GLU A 628 -23.47 -12.00 -12.86
CA GLU A 628 -24.89 -11.66 -12.78
C GLU A 628 -25.13 -10.33 -12.08
N ALA A 629 -24.35 -10.02 -11.04
CA ALA A 629 -24.40 -8.72 -10.37
C ALA A 629 -23.85 -7.62 -11.28
N ALA A 630 -22.73 -7.87 -11.96
CA ALA A 630 -22.14 -6.96 -12.94
C ALA A 630 -23.12 -6.60 -14.07
N ALA A 631 -23.90 -7.57 -14.57
CA ALA A 631 -24.89 -7.35 -15.62
C ALA A 631 -26.04 -6.40 -15.20
N LYS A 632 -26.24 -6.16 -13.90
CA LYS A 632 -27.23 -5.19 -13.38
C LYS A 632 -26.69 -3.77 -13.37
N ILE A 633 -25.38 -3.57 -13.50
CA ILE A 633 -24.76 -2.25 -13.49
C ILE A 633 -24.87 -1.65 -14.89
N PRO A 634 -25.57 -0.52 -15.06
CA PRO A 634 -25.75 0.08 -16.36
C PRO A 634 -24.42 0.68 -16.86
N PRO A 635 -24.07 0.47 -18.14
CA PRO A 635 -23.05 1.29 -18.78
C PRO A 635 -23.55 2.74 -18.81
N LEU A 636 -22.64 3.71 -18.87
CA LEU A 636 -23.03 5.08 -19.12
C LEU A 636 -23.52 5.20 -20.57
N THR A 637 -24.82 5.41 -20.75
CA THR A 637 -25.42 5.62 -22.07
C THR A 637 -24.89 6.92 -22.67
N GLN A 638 -24.19 6.83 -23.80
CA GLN A 638 -23.82 7.99 -24.59
C GLN A 638 -25.08 8.73 -25.07
N PHE A 639 -24.98 10.04 -25.21
CA PHE A 639 -25.96 10.86 -25.88
C PHE A 639 -26.25 10.30 -27.27
N THR A 640 -27.54 10.18 -27.57
CA THR A 640 -27.97 9.67 -28.87
C THR A 640 -27.94 10.81 -29.87
N PHE A 641 -26.76 11.10 -30.42
CA PHE A 641 -26.62 12.12 -31.45
C PHE A 641 -27.30 11.66 -32.75
N THR A 642 -28.38 12.35 -33.15
CA THR A 642 -29.16 11.97 -34.35
C THR A 642 -28.81 12.79 -35.59
N GLY A 643 -27.80 13.67 -35.50
CA GLY A 643 -27.28 14.45 -36.63
C GLY A 643 -27.24 15.95 -36.37
N PHE A 644 -26.53 16.66 -37.25
CA PHE A 644 -26.71 18.10 -37.46
C PHE A 644 -27.98 18.34 -38.28
N PHE A 645 -28.72 19.40 -37.94
CA PHE A 645 -29.90 19.84 -38.67
C PHE A 645 -29.65 21.20 -39.34
N SER A 646 -30.42 21.46 -40.39
CA SER A 646 -30.37 22.71 -41.16
C SER A 646 -30.32 23.95 -40.24
N PRO A 647 -29.38 24.87 -40.50
CA PRO A 647 -28.66 25.05 -41.76
C PRO A 647 -27.34 24.27 -41.88
N VAL A 648 -26.89 23.51 -40.86
CA VAL A 648 -25.62 22.78 -40.95
C VAL A 648 -25.87 21.35 -41.42
N ASP A 649 -25.22 20.98 -42.52
CA ASP A 649 -25.24 19.62 -43.05
C ASP A 649 -24.17 18.73 -42.41
N ASN A 650 -24.52 17.44 -42.31
CA ASN A 650 -23.64 16.41 -41.79
C ASN A 650 -22.48 16.11 -42.75
N PRO A 651 -21.29 15.71 -42.24
CA PRO A 651 -20.22 15.17 -43.08
C PRO A 651 -20.71 14.02 -43.98
N PRO A 652 -20.14 13.84 -45.19
CA PRO A 652 -18.94 14.52 -45.69
C PRO A 652 -19.16 15.90 -46.31
N THR A 653 -20.37 16.48 -46.27
CA THR A 653 -20.66 17.80 -46.85
C THR A 653 -19.85 18.91 -46.17
N VAL A 654 -19.35 19.84 -46.98
CA VAL A 654 -18.62 21.04 -46.54
C VAL A 654 -19.54 22.25 -46.59
N ASN A 655 -19.88 22.77 -45.44
CA ASN A 655 -20.77 23.91 -45.25
C ASN A 655 -20.03 25.23 -45.59
N ALA A 656 -20.34 25.84 -46.72
CA ALA A 656 -19.81 27.11 -47.18
C ALA A 656 -20.55 28.29 -46.52
N VAL A 657 -19.79 29.18 -45.88
CA VAL A 657 -20.36 30.29 -45.13
C VAL A 657 -19.43 31.49 -45.16
N LYS A 658 -19.99 32.70 -45.14
CA LYS A 658 -19.21 33.92 -45.09
C LYS A 658 -18.42 34.01 -43.78
N ALA A 659 -17.11 34.26 -43.85
CA ALA A 659 -16.29 34.44 -42.65
C ALA A 659 -16.78 35.64 -41.80
N GLY A 660 -16.83 35.47 -40.48
CA GLY A 660 -17.38 36.48 -39.56
C GLY A 660 -18.87 36.34 -39.24
N SER A 661 -19.53 35.29 -39.74
CA SER A 661 -20.94 34.99 -39.49
C SER A 661 -21.15 34.27 -38.16
N ALA A 662 -22.38 34.36 -37.62
CA ALA A 662 -22.86 33.52 -36.52
C ALA A 662 -23.82 32.45 -37.08
N ILE A 663 -23.47 31.18 -36.86
CA ILE A 663 -24.08 30.01 -37.48
C ILE A 663 -24.84 29.24 -36.40
N PRO A 664 -26.16 29.01 -36.53
CA PRO A 664 -26.90 28.15 -35.63
C PRO A 664 -26.56 26.68 -35.94
N VAL A 665 -25.76 26.07 -35.08
CA VAL A 665 -25.44 24.64 -35.13
C VAL A 665 -26.51 23.90 -34.35
N LYS A 666 -27.41 23.24 -35.07
CA LYS A 666 -28.53 22.49 -34.48
C LYS A 666 -28.25 21.00 -34.45
N PHE A 667 -28.62 20.34 -33.36
CA PHE A 667 -28.46 18.90 -33.18
C PHE A 667 -29.43 18.37 -32.12
N SER A 668 -29.65 17.06 -32.09
CA SER A 668 -30.46 16.36 -31.07
C SER A 668 -29.58 15.35 -30.35
N LEU A 669 -29.85 15.15 -29.07
CA LEU A 669 -29.21 14.16 -28.21
C LEU A 669 -30.20 13.09 -27.72
N GLY A 670 -31.37 13.00 -28.36
CA GLY A 670 -32.46 12.10 -27.97
C GLY A 670 -33.21 12.58 -26.71
N GLY A 671 -33.49 13.88 -26.61
CA GLY A 671 -34.19 14.49 -25.48
C GLY A 671 -33.45 15.65 -24.80
N ASN A 672 -34.09 16.23 -23.79
CA ASN A 672 -33.51 17.29 -22.95
C ASN A 672 -32.50 16.70 -21.95
N GLN A 673 -31.26 17.12 -22.05
CA GLN A 673 -30.07 16.70 -21.30
C GLN A 673 -29.53 17.86 -20.44
N GLY A 674 -30.28 18.96 -20.35
CA GLY A 674 -29.85 20.23 -19.75
C GLY A 674 -29.04 21.11 -20.71
N LEU A 675 -28.63 22.30 -20.25
CA LEU A 675 -27.80 23.23 -21.05
C LEU A 675 -26.30 23.08 -20.80
N ASP A 676 -25.89 22.17 -19.91
CA ASP A 676 -24.49 21.87 -19.61
C ASP A 676 -24.06 20.56 -20.28
N ILE A 677 -24.07 20.53 -21.62
CA ILE A 677 -23.90 19.30 -22.41
C ILE A 677 -22.54 19.18 -23.11
N PHE A 678 -21.75 20.25 -23.16
CA PHE A 678 -20.44 20.23 -23.81
C PHE A 678 -19.34 19.85 -22.82
N ALA A 679 -18.31 19.16 -23.32
CA ALA A 679 -17.09 18.96 -22.55
C ALA A 679 -16.35 20.29 -22.33
N ALA A 680 -15.48 20.36 -21.31
CA ALA A 680 -14.62 21.52 -21.10
C ALA A 680 -13.78 21.82 -22.36
N GLY A 681 -13.74 23.08 -22.80
CA GLY A 681 -13.03 23.50 -24.00
C GLY A 681 -13.76 23.21 -25.33
N SER A 682 -14.97 22.66 -25.28
CA SER A 682 -15.84 22.40 -26.44
C SER A 682 -17.03 23.39 -26.49
N PRO A 683 -17.57 23.71 -27.68
CA PRO A 683 -17.08 23.37 -29.02
C PRO A 683 -15.79 24.10 -29.40
N TYR A 684 -14.95 23.50 -30.24
CA TYR A 684 -13.72 24.11 -30.75
C TYR A 684 -13.56 23.90 -32.26
N SER A 685 -12.73 24.72 -32.90
CA SER A 685 -12.53 24.67 -34.35
C SER A 685 -11.06 24.66 -34.74
N GLN A 686 -10.70 23.79 -35.67
CA GLN A 686 -9.34 23.65 -36.21
C GLN A 686 -9.33 23.93 -37.72
N GLN A 687 -8.27 24.60 -38.21
CA GLN A 687 -8.04 24.75 -39.65
C GLN A 687 -7.60 23.42 -40.25
N ILE A 688 -8.21 23.05 -41.38
CA ILE A 688 -7.90 21.84 -42.13
C ILE A 688 -7.60 22.21 -43.59
N ALA A 689 -7.02 21.27 -44.34
CA ALA A 689 -6.90 21.41 -45.79
C ALA A 689 -8.31 21.43 -46.43
N CYS A 690 -8.50 22.26 -47.46
CA CYS A 690 -9.72 22.23 -48.25
C CYS A 690 -9.68 21.03 -49.20
N ASP A 691 -10.50 20.01 -48.92
CA ASP A 691 -10.59 18.85 -49.79
C ASP A 691 -11.35 19.20 -51.08
N SER A 692 -10.75 18.94 -52.25
CA SER A 692 -11.26 19.38 -53.56
C SER A 692 -12.34 18.45 -54.15
N GLY A 693 -12.65 17.33 -53.48
CA GLY A 693 -13.62 16.33 -53.94
C GLY A 693 -14.92 16.23 -53.12
N ALA A 694 -15.05 16.97 -52.02
CA ALA A 694 -16.23 16.90 -51.14
C ALA A 694 -17.40 17.77 -51.67
N PRO A 695 -18.66 17.33 -51.53
CA PRO A 695 -19.83 18.17 -51.81
C PRO A 695 -19.80 19.44 -50.94
N VAL A 696 -19.96 20.62 -51.55
CA VAL A 696 -19.99 21.92 -50.86
C VAL A 696 -21.40 22.48 -50.93
N ASP A 697 -21.98 22.87 -49.79
CA ASP A 697 -23.32 23.49 -49.71
C ASP A 697 -23.29 24.80 -48.93
N ASP A 698 -24.07 25.81 -49.32
CA ASP A 698 -24.06 27.15 -48.71
C ASP A 698 -25.00 27.25 -47.50
N ILE A 699 -24.50 27.67 -46.34
CA ILE A 699 -25.32 27.95 -45.14
C ILE A 699 -26.34 29.07 -45.43
N GLU A 700 -27.63 28.77 -45.35
CA GLU A 700 -28.72 29.68 -45.74
C GLU A 700 -29.21 30.59 -44.61
N GLN A 701 -28.85 30.29 -43.35
CA GLN A 701 -29.30 31.04 -42.18
C GLN A 701 -28.15 31.43 -41.25
N THR A 702 -28.01 32.73 -40.98
CA THR A 702 -27.09 33.30 -39.99
C THR A 702 -27.83 34.26 -39.05
N VAL A 703 -27.36 34.42 -37.80
CA VAL A 703 -27.98 35.31 -36.79
C VAL A 703 -27.14 36.55 -36.50
N ASN A 704 -27.74 37.58 -35.89
CA ASN A 704 -27.05 38.80 -35.46
C ASN A 704 -26.05 38.51 -34.31
N PRO A 705 -24.89 39.19 -34.25
CA PRO A 705 -23.82 38.85 -33.30
C PRO A 705 -24.13 39.29 -31.84
N GLY A 706 -24.80 38.43 -31.06
CA GLY A 706 -24.87 38.45 -29.58
C GLY A 706 -23.96 37.38 -28.94
N GLN A 707 -23.80 37.26 -27.61
CA GLN A 707 -22.97 36.21 -26.97
C GLN A 707 -23.33 34.79 -27.48
N ALA A 708 -22.38 33.84 -27.47
CA ALA A 708 -22.69 32.45 -27.83
C ALA A 708 -23.65 31.87 -26.78
N THR A 709 -24.82 31.43 -27.22
CA THR A 709 -25.88 30.86 -26.38
C THR A 709 -26.19 29.45 -26.85
N LEU A 710 -26.38 28.53 -25.89
CA LEU A 710 -26.98 27.23 -26.12
C LEU A 710 -28.42 27.25 -25.59
N THR A 711 -29.36 26.80 -26.41
CA THR A 711 -30.77 26.66 -26.03
C THR A 711 -31.28 25.28 -26.45
N TYR A 712 -32.32 24.78 -25.77
CA TYR A 712 -33.01 23.54 -26.13
C TYR A 712 -34.49 23.82 -26.41
N ASP A 713 -35.01 23.26 -27.50
CA ASP A 713 -36.43 23.30 -27.87
C ASP A 713 -37.07 21.91 -27.66
N PRO A 714 -38.01 21.77 -26.69
CA PRO A 714 -38.66 20.49 -26.42
C PRO A 714 -39.66 20.06 -27.50
N LEU A 715 -40.16 20.96 -28.35
CA LEU A 715 -41.12 20.62 -29.40
C LEU A 715 -40.45 19.93 -30.59
N THR A 716 -39.23 20.35 -30.91
CA THR A 716 -38.46 19.81 -32.04
C THR A 716 -37.37 18.82 -31.61
N ASP A 717 -37.19 18.62 -30.30
CA ASP A 717 -36.09 17.87 -29.70
C ASP A 717 -34.72 18.33 -30.23
N GLN A 718 -34.44 19.64 -30.19
CA GLN A 718 -33.21 20.19 -30.76
C GLN A 718 -32.52 21.19 -29.83
N TYR A 719 -31.21 21.03 -29.72
CA TYR A 719 -30.30 22.07 -29.27
C TYR A 719 -29.97 23.02 -30.40
N THR A 720 -29.78 24.30 -30.05
CA THR A 720 -29.18 25.29 -30.96
C THR A 720 -27.99 25.94 -30.27
N TYR A 721 -26.79 25.67 -30.79
CA TYR A 721 -25.55 26.35 -30.41
C TYR A 721 -25.18 27.40 -31.45
N VAL A 722 -25.10 28.67 -31.07
CA VAL A 722 -24.71 29.74 -32.00
C VAL A 722 -23.19 29.85 -32.09
N TRP A 723 -22.59 29.27 -33.14
CA TRP A 723 -21.15 29.31 -33.39
C TRP A 723 -20.73 30.57 -34.15
N LYS A 724 -19.79 31.34 -33.60
CA LYS A 724 -19.23 32.53 -34.26
C LYS A 724 -17.95 32.22 -34.99
N THR A 725 -17.91 32.56 -36.27
CA THR A 725 -16.71 32.49 -37.10
C THR A 725 -15.95 33.81 -37.10
N SER A 726 -14.64 33.78 -37.38
CA SER A 726 -13.79 34.97 -37.41
C SER A 726 -13.56 35.46 -38.84
N LYS A 727 -13.59 36.79 -39.07
CA LYS A 727 -13.35 37.39 -40.41
C LYS A 727 -12.02 36.96 -41.06
N PRO A 728 -10.88 36.86 -40.32
CA PRO A 728 -9.60 36.41 -40.88
C PRO A 728 -9.59 34.95 -41.34
N TRP A 729 -10.64 34.17 -41.07
CA TRP A 729 -10.75 32.80 -41.56
C TRP A 729 -11.22 32.70 -43.01
N SER A 730 -11.53 33.82 -43.68
CA SER A 730 -11.88 33.81 -45.12
C SER A 730 -10.78 33.12 -45.94
N GLY A 731 -11.20 32.28 -46.88
CA GLY A 731 -10.34 31.43 -47.71
C GLY A 731 -9.87 30.13 -47.06
N THR A 732 -10.26 29.84 -45.81
CA THR A 732 -9.84 28.61 -45.10
C THR A 732 -10.96 27.57 -45.02
N CYS A 733 -10.57 26.30 -44.86
CA CYS A 733 -11.48 25.23 -44.43
C CYS A 733 -11.23 24.90 -42.97
N ARG A 734 -12.31 24.61 -42.24
CA ARG A 734 -12.23 24.31 -40.80
C ARG A 734 -13.13 23.14 -40.43
N ARG A 735 -12.67 22.34 -39.47
CA ARG A 735 -13.48 21.35 -38.77
C ARG A 735 -13.98 22.00 -37.48
N LEU A 736 -15.30 22.15 -37.33
CA LEU A 736 -15.90 22.42 -36.03
C LEU A 736 -16.09 21.08 -35.34
N THR A 737 -15.50 20.93 -34.16
CA THR A 737 -15.71 19.77 -33.31
C THR A 737 -16.62 20.16 -32.15
N VAL A 738 -17.68 19.37 -31.99
CA VAL A 738 -18.59 19.40 -30.87
C VAL A 738 -18.32 18.12 -30.06
N GLN A 739 -17.55 18.28 -29.00
CA GLN A 739 -17.36 17.23 -28.00
C GLN A 739 -18.36 17.43 -26.87
N PHE A 740 -19.08 16.38 -26.56
CA PHE A 740 -20.10 16.36 -25.53
C PHE A 740 -19.51 15.85 -24.21
N ARG A 741 -20.19 16.18 -23.10
CA ARG A 741 -19.77 15.70 -21.78
C ARG A 741 -19.86 14.18 -21.66
N ASP A 742 -20.63 13.48 -22.47
CA ASP A 742 -20.64 12.00 -22.44
C ASP A 742 -19.39 11.38 -23.11
N GLY A 743 -18.42 12.21 -23.52
CA GLY A 743 -17.21 11.82 -24.24
C GLY A 743 -17.40 11.63 -25.74
N SER A 744 -18.64 11.60 -26.23
CA SER A 744 -18.91 11.48 -27.65
C SER A 744 -18.46 12.76 -28.40
N GLN A 745 -17.99 12.59 -29.62
CA GLN A 745 -17.49 13.69 -30.44
C GLN A 745 -18.12 13.67 -31.82
N GLN A 746 -18.65 14.81 -32.22
CA GLN A 746 -19.21 15.04 -33.54
C GLN A 746 -18.49 16.20 -34.22
N PHE A 747 -18.56 16.25 -35.54
CA PHE A 747 -17.94 17.34 -36.27
C PHE A 747 -18.70 17.71 -37.53
N ALA A 748 -18.60 18.99 -37.91
CA ALA A 748 -19.06 19.49 -39.19
C ALA A 748 -17.90 20.19 -39.90
N LEU A 749 -17.88 20.10 -41.23
CA LEU A 749 -16.85 20.68 -42.08
C LEU A 749 -17.37 21.99 -42.65
N PHE A 750 -16.50 23.01 -42.68
CA PHE A 750 -16.86 24.34 -43.17
C PHE A 750 -15.82 24.89 -44.14
N LYS A 751 -16.28 25.62 -45.16
CA LYS A 751 -15.47 26.48 -46.03
C LYS A 751 -15.85 27.93 -45.80
N LEU A 752 -14.90 28.73 -45.31
CA LEU A 752 -15.15 30.10 -44.91
C LEU A 752 -14.80 30.99 -46.10
N LYS A 753 -15.80 31.58 -46.77
CA LYS A 753 -15.62 32.46 -47.94
C LYS A 753 -15.57 33.94 -47.57
#